data_AF-A0A2V9N1L9-F1
#
_entry.id   AF-A0A2V9N1L9-F1
#
_cell.length_a   1.000
_cell.length_b   1.000
_cell.length_c   1.000
_cell.angle_alpha   90.00
_cell.angle_beta   90.00
_cell.angle_gamma   90.00
#
_symmetry.space_group_name_H-M   'P 1'
#
loop_
_entity.id
_entity.type
_entity.pdbx_description
1 polymer ?
#
loop_
_entity_poly.entity_id
_entity_poly.type
_entity_poly.pdbx_seq_one_letter_code
_entity_poly.pdbx_strand_id
1 'polypeptide(L)'
;AGRAREMSVRYAMGARPQLVFRQLLVEGLLLGLTAAVAGILLAPQFSSVLARIVWADSPGGNLPVSSHLDLRIIAFNFGLAILVSVLFSFAPMLQFWRPDLTTALKQQVVSTGGSLHFRRISVAFQISLSILLLVTAGLFIRTLHNLESLDVGFATDHLVTFEVDPTLAGYPPEKDANVETRILQVMAALPGVHAVAATTDPELKDDITIPGYVPKEGENMNVEHARISAGYFSAMQMPLVTGREFTDQDRDGTEHVAVANQSLARRFFGDVDHALGRNFGNGGGNVKTDLRIVGVVKDARHAGVRQDIVPTVFTPYLQELQFIARHTGGMGFYVRTWQDPPSAEQAIRQAVLGINSQLVLDGLRTMREQVDGNLVAERVISLLASAFGILAVVMAAVGLYGVLAYSTAQRTREIGVRMALGAQRRHVLWLILKEGAKFSLGGIGLGLAGAFVVTRWLASELYGVGPADVLTYAGVALVMTLVTMLACYIPARRAMSVDPLVALRFERGVLERSYKTAAGQFFVLRRINLEIQQGEFITIMGPSGAGKSSLLNVLALLDDAWDGEYWFREEPVHQMKRKQRADLAKRNIGMVFQSYHLLDDLTVRENIDLPLSYKDIANKQRQGMVADTLDRFQIVAKKDLFPSQLSGGQQQLVGVARAVIHKPALLLADEPTGNLHSSQAKEIMELFRELNQQGTTIVQVTHSEANAAYGSRTIQMRDGWMMSDTANPELQPYEAVKQ
;
A
#
# COMPACT_ATOMS: atom_id res chain seq x y z
N ALA A 1 -13.13 -14.70 1.91
CA ALA A 1 -14.26 -15.58 2.28
C ALA A 1 -14.75 -16.38 1.07
N GLY A 2 -15.14 -15.72 -0.04
CA GLY A 2 -15.57 -16.40 -1.28
C GLY A 2 -14.54 -17.40 -1.82
N ARG A 3 -13.30 -16.96 -2.10
CA ARG A 3 -12.27 -17.83 -2.68
C ARG A 3 -11.83 -19.00 -1.79
N ALA A 4 -11.75 -18.81 -0.47
CA ALA A 4 -11.39 -19.90 0.44
C ALA A 4 -12.46 -21.00 0.43
N ARG A 5 -13.74 -20.62 0.47
CA ARG A 5 -14.88 -21.55 0.39
C ARG A 5 -14.93 -22.25 -0.96
N GLU A 6 -14.73 -21.51 -2.05
CA GLU A 6 -14.67 -22.05 -3.41
C GLU A 6 -13.55 -23.10 -3.56
N MET A 7 -12.35 -22.79 -3.07
CA MET A 7 -11.20 -23.71 -3.10
C MET A 7 -11.47 -24.95 -2.25
N SER A 8 -12.01 -24.80 -1.04
CA SER A 8 -12.38 -25.92 -0.16
C SER A 8 -13.44 -26.83 -0.79
N VAL A 9 -14.47 -26.27 -1.45
CA VAL A 9 -15.49 -27.05 -2.17
C VAL A 9 -14.87 -27.82 -3.33
N ARG A 10 -13.95 -27.22 -4.08
CA ARG A 10 -13.27 -27.88 -5.20
C ARG A 10 -12.35 -29.01 -4.74
N TYR A 11 -11.61 -28.82 -3.65
CA TYR A 11 -10.83 -29.90 -3.05
C TYR A 11 -11.73 -31.03 -2.52
N ALA A 12 -12.88 -30.70 -1.93
CA ALA A 12 -13.87 -31.69 -1.49
C ALA A 12 -14.49 -32.47 -2.67
N MET A 13 -14.62 -31.85 -3.85
CA MET A 13 -15.02 -32.52 -5.10
C MET A 13 -13.86 -33.25 -5.82
N GLY A 14 -12.68 -33.39 -5.20
CA GLY A 14 -11.56 -34.16 -5.74
C GLY A 14 -10.64 -33.41 -6.70
N ALA A 15 -10.71 -32.07 -6.78
CA ALA A 15 -9.81 -31.30 -7.63
C ALA A 15 -8.33 -31.48 -7.20
N ARG A 16 -7.47 -31.84 -8.16
CA ARG A 16 -6.02 -31.97 -7.93
C ARG A 16 -5.40 -30.58 -7.65
N PRO A 17 -4.39 -30.48 -6.77
CA PRO A 17 -3.70 -29.20 -6.48
C PRO A 17 -3.17 -28.47 -7.73
N GLN A 18 -2.78 -29.24 -8.75
CA GLN A 18 -2.28 -28.73 -10.04
C GLN A 18 -3.34 -27.94 -10.82
N LEU A 19 -4.61 -28.34 -10.73
CA LEU A 19 -5.73 -27.66 -11.41
C LEU A 19 -6.02 -26.30 -10.78
N VAL A 20 -5.99 -26.25 -9.45
CA VAL A 20 -6.12 -25.01 -8.66
C VAL A 20 -4.95 -24.07 -8.94
N PHE A 21 -3.73 -24.59 -8.97
CA PHE A 21 -2.53 -23.81 -9.30
C PHE A 21 -2.60 -23.22 -10.71
N ARG A 22 -2.94 -24.04 -11.71
CA ARG A 22 -3.07 -23.59 -13.10
C ARG A 22 -4.08 -22.45 -13.24
N GLN A 23 -5.20 -22.52 -12.54
CA GLN A 23 -6.18 -21.43 -12.55
C GLN A 23 -5.61 -20.14 -11.93
N LEU A 24 -5.02 -20.22 -10.74
CA LEU A 24 -4.44 -19.03 -10.08
C LEU A 24 -3.32 -18.40 -10.91
N LEU A 25 -2.55 -19.23 -11.62
CA LEU A 25 -1.52 -18.80 -12.53
C LEU A 25 -2.12 -18.13 -13.78
N VAL A 26 -3.18 -18.68 -14.37
CA VAL A 26 -3.90 -18.06 -15.51
C VAL A 26 -4.54 -16.74 -15.11
N GLU A 27 -5.22 -16.67 -13.97
CA GLU A 27 -5.81 -15.42 -13.47
C GLU A 27 -4.75 -14.35 -13.21
N GLY A 28 -3.62 -14.74 -12.60
CA GLY A 28 -2.51 -13.82 -12.35
C GLY A 28 -1.84 -13.34 -13.62
N LEU A 29 -1.55 -14.25 -14.57
CA LEU A 29 -1.00 -13.91 -15.88
C LEU A 29 -1.95 -12.98 -16.66
N LEU A 30 -3.25 -13.22 -16.63
CA LEU A 30 -4.21 -12.38 -17.34
C LEU A 30 -4.20 -10.95 -16.78
N LEU A 31 -4.15 -10.80 -15.45
CA LEU A 31 -4.02 -9.49 -14.80
C LEU A 31 -2.66 -8.83 -15.09
N GLY A 32 -1.56 -9.57 -15.06
CA GLY A 32 -0.24 -9.04 -15.34
C GLY A 32 -0.05 -8.63 -16.80
N LEU A 33 -0.53 -9.44 -17.75
CA LEU A 33 -0.45 -9.15 -19.18
C LEU A 33 -1.34 -7.96 -19.56
N THR A 34 -2.55 -7.86 -18.98
CA THR A 34 -3.40 -6.68 -19.19
C THR A 34 -2.78 -5.41 -18.62
N ALA A 35 -2.17 -5.49 -17.43
CA ALA A 35 -1.40 -4.37 -16.87
C ALA A 35 -0.17 -4.01 -17.74
N ALA A 36 0.53 -4.99 -18.31
CA ALA A 36 1.67 -4.77 -19.20
C ALA A 36 1.25 -4.06 -20.49
N VAL A 37 0.14 -4.48 -21.11
CA VAL A 37 -0.44 -3.83 -22.29
C VAL A 37 -0.86 -2.40 -21.96
N ALA A 38 -1.58 -2.19 -20.85
CA ALA A 38 -1.95 -0.85 -20.41
C ALA A 38 -0.72 0.05 -20.15
N GLY A 39 0.34 -0.50 -19.54
CA GLY A 39 1.59 0.21 -19.32
C GLY A 39 2.25 0.68 -20.62
N ILE A 40 2.28 -0.17 -21.66
CA ILE A 40 2.81 0.19 -22.98
C ILE A 40 1.95 1.27 -23.65
N LEU A 41 0.63 1.20 -23.53
CA LEU A 41 -0.27 2.20 -24.10
C LEU A 41 -0.12 3.58 -23.42
N LEU A 42 0.17 3.60 -22.12
CA LEU A 42 0.38 4.83 -21.36
C LEU A 42 1.80 5.39 -21.50
N ALA A 43 2.79 4.56 -21.83
CA ALA A 43 4.21 4.95 -21.88
C ALA A 43 4.49 6.20 -22.75
N PRO A 44 3.91 6.37 -23.98
CA PRO A 44 4.11 7.57 -24.79
C PRO A 44 3.57 8.84 -24.14
N GLN A 45 2.47 8.73 -23.40
CA GLN A 45 1.86 9.87 -22.72
C GLN A 45 2.75 10.30 -21.55
N PHE A 46 3.18 9.35 -20.73
CA PHE A 46 4.11 9.62 -19.63
C PHE A 46 5.44 10.15 -20.11
N SER A 47 6.03 9.58 -21.17
CA SER A 47 7.28 10.08 -21.73
C SER A 47 7.14 11.51 -22.26
N SER A 48 6.01 11.85 -22.90
CA SER A 48 5.76 13.23 -23.36
C SER A 48 5.59 14.24 -22.22
N VAL A 49 5.04 13.80 -21.08
CA VAL A 49 4.88 14.64 -19.88
C VAL A 49 6.24 14.78 -19.18
N LEU A 50 6.99 13.68 -19.05
CA LEU A 50 8.34 13.66 -18.49
C LEU A 50 9.27 14.59 -19.29
N ALA A 51 9.23 14.47 -20.63
CA ALA A 51 9.96 15.32 -21.55
C ALA A 51 9.60 16.79 -21.34
N ARG A 52 8.31 17.13 -21.26
CA ARG A 52 7.89 18.50 -21.00
C ARG A 52 8.31 19.05 -19.65
N ILE A 53 8.37 18.24 -18.59
CA ILE A 53 8.78 18.74 -17.26
C ILE A 53 10.30 18.90 -17.18
N VAL A 54 11.05 17.95 -17.73
CA VAL A 54 12.52 17.97 -17.67
C VAL A 54 13.11 19.01 -18.63
N TRP A 55 12.48 19.18 -19.79
CA TRP A 55 12.96 20.03 -20.89
C TRP A 55 12.10 21.28 -21.09
N ALA A 56 11.27 21.67 -20.10
CA ALA A 56 10.39 22.84 -20.19
C ALA A 56 11.17 24.13 -20.51
N ASP A 57 12.37 24.23 -19.94
CA ASP A 57 13.22 25.43 -19.95
C ASP A 57 14.51 25.25 -20.76
N SER A 58 14.66 24.16 -21.52
CA SER A 58 15.85 23.94 -22.37
C SER A 58 15.59 24.46 -23.79
N PRO A 59 16.22 25.58 -24.22
CA PRO A 59 16.14 26.02 -25.60
C PRO A 59 17.02 25.12 -26.46
N GLY A 60 16.40 24.53 -27.48
CA GLY A 60 17.09 23.64 -28.42
C GLY A 60 16.28 22.41 -28.83
N GLY A 61 15.22 22.04 -28.09
CA GLY A 61 14.18 21.07 -28.52
C GLY A 61 14.63 19.63 -28.86
N ASN A 62 15.93 19.37 -28.94
CA ASN A 62 16.47 18.07 -29.29
C ASN A 62 16.63 17.25 -28.01
N LEU A 63 15.66 16.37 -27.77
CA LEU A 63 15.76 15.33 -26.75
C LEU A 63 16.92 14.38 -27.11
N PRO A 64 18.02 14.31 -26.33
CA PRO A 64 19.08 13.31 -26.52
C PRO A 64 18.58 11.90 -26.18
N VAL A 65 17.36 11.76 -25.64
CA VAL A 65 16.72 10.49 -25.35
C VAL A 65 15.60 10.24 -26.33
N SER A 66 15.80 9.30 -27.24
CA SER A 66 14.75 8.80 -28.12
C SER A 66 13.69 8.05 -27.30
N SER A 67 12.48 8.60 -27.20
CA SER A 67 11.36 7.96 -26.49
C SER A 67 10.70 6.83 -27.29
N HIS A 68 11.42 6.24 -28.26
CA HIS A 68 10.88 5.19 -29.12
C HIS A 68 10.79 3.88 -28.34
N LEU A 69 9.62 3.25 -28.42
CA LEU A 69 9.40 1.91 -27.87
C LEU A 69 10.16 0.90 -28.74
N ASP A 70 11.32 0.45 -28.25
CA ASP A 70 12.06 -0.66 -28.85
C ASP A 70 11.56 -2.01 -28.32
N LEU A 71 11.75 -3.06 -29.11
CA LEU A 71 11.43 -4.44 -28.77
C LEU A 71 12.08 -4.87 -27.44
N ARG A 72 13.26 -4.34 -27.11
CA ARG A 72 13.94 -4.61 -25.82
C ARG A 72 13.12 -4.14 -24.62
N ILE A 73 12.52 -2.95 -24.69
CA ILE A 73 11.68 -2.39 -23.62
C ILE A 73 10.39 -3.18 -23.50
N ILE A 74 9.78 -3.53 -24.64
CA ILE A 74 8.56 -4.33 -24.68
C ILE A 74 8.82 -5.72 -24.07
N ALA A 75 9.91 -6.39 -24.49
CA ALA A 75 10.30 -7.71 -23.98
C ALA A 75 10.61 -7.67 -22.49
N PHE A 76 11.31 -6.64 -22.01
CA PHE A 76 11.58 -6.45 -20.58
C PHE A 76 10.28 -6.27 -19.78
N ASN A 77 9.35 -5.41 -20.24
CA ASN A 77 8.07 -5.16 -19.58
C ASN A 77 7.21 -6.44 -19.48
N PHE A 78 7.06 -7.18 -20.59
CA PHE A 78 6.32 -8.45 -20.57
C PHE A 78 7.01 -9.52 -19.74
N GLY A 79 8.34 -9.61 -19.80
CA GLY A 79 9.12 -10.53 -18.97
C GLY A 79 8.93 -10.25 -17.47
N LEU A 80 8.98 -8.97 -17.08
CA LEU A 80 8.74 -8.54 -15.70
C LEU A 80 7.29 -8.81 -15.27
N ALA A 81 6.31 -8.53 -16.14
CA ALA A 81 4.90 -8.80 -15.85
C ALA A 81 4.63 -10.29 -15.64
N ILE A 82 5.23 -11.17 -16.45
CA ILE A 82 5.15 -12.63 -16.28
C ILE A 82 5.78 -13.04 -14.95
N LEU A 83 7.01 -12.55 -14.67
CA LEU A 83 7.73 -12.87 -13.42
C LEU A 83 6.90 -12.48 -12.19
N VAL A 84 6.42 -11.24 -12.14
CA VAL A 84 5.58 -10.73 -11.05
C VAL A 84 4.29 -11.54 -10.92
N SER A 85 3.61 -11.84 -12.03
CA SER A 85 2.39 -12.65 -12.03
C SER A 85 2.63 -14.04 -11.45
N VAL A 86 3.70 -14.72 -11.86
CA VAL A 86 4.06 -16.04 -11.35
C VAL A 86 4.36 -15.99 -9.86
N LEU A 87 5.15 -15.02 -9.40
CA LEU A 87 5.48 -14.85 -7.98
C LEU A 87 4.22 -14.63 -7.12
N PHE A 88 3.31 -13.74 -7.54
CA PHE A 88 2.09 -13.45 -6.79
C PHE A 88 1.03 -14.54 -6.91
N SER A 89 0.98 -15.30 -8.00
CA SER A 89 0.12 -16.49 -8.13
C SER A 89 0.59 -17.66 -7.26
N PHE A 90 1.88 -17.71 -6.92
CA PHE A 90 2.44 -18.73 -6.03
C PHE A 90 2.15 -18.45 -4.55
N ALA A 91 2.04 -17.18 -4.15
CA ALA A 91 1.83 -16.80 -2.74
C ALA A 91 0.56 -17.40 -2.09
N PRO A 92 -0.63 -17.43 -2.74
CA PRO A 92 -1.81 -18.12 -2.21
C PRO A 92 -1.62 -19.65 -2.13
N MET A 93 -0.83 -20.25 -3.02
CA MET A 93 -0.62 -21.70 -3.07
C MET A 93 0.04 -22.21 -1.79
N LEU A 94 1.04 -21.49 -1.28
CA LEU A 94 1.70 -21.83 -0.02
C LEU A 94 0.72 -21.87 1.16
N GLN A 95 -0.37 -21.09 1.11
CA GLN A 95 -1.42 -21.09 2.14
C GLN A 95 -2.40 -22.26 2.02
N PHE A 96 -2.55 -22.86 0.84
CA PHE A 96 -3.53 -23.93 0.56
C PHE A 96 -2.91 -25.28 0.23
N TRP A 97 -1.58 -25.45 0.37
CA TRP A 97 -0.88 -26.71 0.08
C TRP A 97 -1.39 -27.87 0.98
N ARG A 98 -1.83 -27.58 2.21
CA ARG A 98 -2.46 -28.56 3.12
C ARG A 98 -3.78 -28.03 3.70
N PRO A 99 -4.92 -28.19 2.99
CA PRO A 99 -6.20 -27.75 3.53
C PRO A 99 -6.72 -28.76 4.57
N ASP A 100 -6.94 -28.31 5.80
CA ASP A 100 -7.70 -29.06 6.81
C ASP A 100 -9.19 -29.09 6.41
N LEU A 101 -9.53 -30.04 5.53
CA LEU A 101 -10.88 -30.25 4.98
C LEU A 101 -11.94 -30.43 6.08
N THR A 102 -11.55 -30.98 7.23
CA THR A 102 -12.41 -31.23 8.39
C THR A 102 -12.86 -29.93 9.09
N THR A 103 -12.03 -28.89 9.11
CA THR A 103 -12.40 -27.58 9.69
C THR A 103 -13.10 -26.66 8.69
N ALA A 104 -12.86 -26.84 7.39
CA ALA A 104 -13.52 -26.06 6.34
C ALA A 104 -14.97 -26.52 6.06
N LEU A 105 -15.28 -27.81 6.25
CA LEU A 105 -16.61 -28.40 6.05
C LEU A 105 -17.50 -28.35 7.30
N LYS A 106 -16.92 -28.38 8.51
CA LYS A 106 -17.67 -28.05 9.73
C LYS A 106 -17.93 -26.54 9.70
N GLN A 107 -19.18 -26.15 9.44
CA GLN A 107 -19.63 -24.77 9.18
C GLN A 107 -19.36 -23.72 10.28
N GLN A 108 -18.61 -24.06 11.32
CA GLN A 108 -18.20 -23.15 12.38
C GLN A 108 -16.79 -23.52 12.85
N VAL A 109 -15.79 -22.79 12.33
CA VAL A 109 -14.73 -22.08 13.07
C VAL A 109 -13.84 -21.47 11.98
N VAL A 110 -13.94 -20.15 11.82
CA VAL A 110 -12.96 -19.39 11.06
C VAL A 110 -11.60 -19.63 11.71
N SER A 111 -10.67 -20.29 11.01
CA SER A 111 -9.28 -20.41 11.45
C SER A 111 -8.65 -19.00 11.52
N THR A 112 -8.67 -18.41 12.72
CA THR A 112 -8.48 -16.97 12.96
C THR A 112 -7.03 -16.52 13.17
N GLY A 113 -6.02 -17.37 12.98
CA GLY A 113 -4.61 -17.03 13.25
C GLY A 113 -3.77 -16.73 12.02
N GLY A 114 -3.52 -17.75 11.18
CA GLY A 114 -2.45 -17.72 10.16
C GLY A 114 -2.69 -16.74 9.00
N SER A 115 -3.92 -16.70 8.45
CA SER A 115 -4.24 -15.84 7.30
C SER A 115 -4.14 -14.34 7.62
N LEU A 116 -4.49 -13.95 8.86
CA LEU A 116 -4.42 -12.57 9.31
C LEU A 116 -2.96 -12.15 9.60
N HIS A 117 -2.15 -13.07 10.14
CA HIS A 117 -0.74 -12.80 10.46
C HIS A 117 0.11 -12.58 9.20
N PHE A 118 -0.06 -13.41 8.17
CA PHE A 118 0.63 -13.23 6.88
C PHE A 118 0.31 -11.88 6.25
N ARG A 119 -0.97 -11.50 6.20
CA ARG A 119 -1.39 -10.19 5.66
C ARG A 119 -0.79 -9.01 6.43
N ARG A 120 -0.68 -9.12 7.75
CA ARG A 120 -0.05 -8.09 8.59
C ARG A 120 1.45 -7.94 8.29
N ILE A 121 2.15 -9.06 8.11
CA ILE A 121 3.56 -9.07 7.71
C ILE A 121 3.72 -8.45 6.31
N SER A 122 2.88 -8.81 5.34
CA SER A 122 2.94 -8.24 3.99
C SER A 122 2.77 -6.73 3.99
N VAL A 123 1.84 -6.19 4.79
CA VAL A 123 1.65 -4.73 4.90
C VAL A 123 2.82 -4.06 5.61
N ALA A 124 3.39 -4.66 6.65
CA ALA A 124 4.59 -4.11 7.30
C ALA A 124 5.79 -4.08 6.33
N PHE A 125 5.99 -5.13 5.53
CA PHE A 125 7.01 -5.18 4.48
C PHE A 125 6.75 -4.13 3.39
N GLN A 126 5.50 -3.96 2.98
CA GLN A 126 5.11 -2.93 2.02
C GLN A 126 5.41 -1.52 2.54
N ILE A 127 5.05 -1.21 3.79
CA ILE A 127 5.34 0.08 4.44
C ILE A 127 6.86 0.32 4.48
N SER A 128 7.63 -0.71 4.82
CA SER A 128 9.09 -0.65 4.81
C SER A 128 9.65 -0.28 3.43
N LEU A 129 9.16 -0.93 2.37
CA LEU A 129 9.59 -0.65 1.01
C LEU A 129 9.18 0.76 0.56
N SER A 130 7.98 1.21 0.94
CA SER A 130 7.53 2.58 0.66
C SER A 130 8.43 3.62 1.33
N ILE A 131 8.82 3.41 2.59
CA ILE A 131 9.74 4.32 3.29
C ILE A 131 11.08 4.40 2.61
N LEU A 132 11.63 3.26 2.19
CA LEU A 132 12.88 3.23 1.43
C LEU A 132 12.77 4.12 0.19
N LEU A 133 11.71 3.95 -0.61
CA LEU A 133 11.49 4.77 -1.80
C LEU A 133 11.30 6.25 -1.48
N LEU A 134 10.55 6.59 -0.42
CA LEU A 134 10.34 7.97 0.00
C LEU A 134 11.62 8.64 0.53
N VAL A 135 12.44 7.93 1.30
CA VAL A 135 13.72 8.47 1.80
C VAL A 135 14.64 8.74 0.61
N THR A 136 14.77 7.78 -0.30
CA THR A 136 15.58 7.96 -1.52
C THR A 136 15.07 9.15 -2.35
N ALA A 137 13.76 9.28 -2.55
CA ALA A 137 13.17 10.42 -3.24
C ALA A 137 13.46 11.76 -2.53
N GLY A 138 13.27 11.82 -1.20
CA GLY A 138 13.54 13.03 -0.42
C GLY A 138 15.00 13.46 -0.47
N LEU A 139 15.93 12.51 -0.44
CA LEU A 139 17.36 12.79 -0.55
C LEU A 139 17.76 13.30 -1.93
N PHE A 140 17.19 12.74 -3.02
CA PHE A 140 17.43 13.25 -4.37
C PHE A 140 16.83 14.64 -4.60
N ILE A 141 15.63 14.91 -4.05
CA ILE A 141 15.02 16.25 -4.10
C ILE A 141 15.93 17.27 -3.40
N ARG A 142 16.48 16.93 -2.22
CA ARG A 142 17.43 17.81 -1.52
C ARG A 142 18.76 17.97 -2.22
N THR A 143 19.26 16.90 -2.83
CA THR A 143 20.48 16.93 -3.65
C THR A 143 20.32 17.93 -4.80
N LEU A 144 19.19 17.87 -5.51
CA LEU A 144 18.86 18.82 -6.57
C LEU A 144 18.77 20.25 -6.03
N HIS A 145 18.03 20.46 -4.93
CA HIS A 145 17.88 21.79 -4.33
C HIS A 145 19.23 22.40 -3.90
N ASN A 146 20.10 21.59 -3.32
CA ASN A 146 21.45 22.02 -2.91
C ASN A 146 22.30 22.41 -4.12
N LEU A 147 22.23 21.65 -5.21
CA LEU A 147 22.96 21.94 -6.45
C LEU A 147 22.45 23.21 -7.13
N GLU A 148 21.13 23.45 -7.14
CA GLU A 148 20.53 24.69 -7.69
C GLU A 148 20.91 25.94 -6.87
N SER A 149 21.13 25.79 -5.57
CA SER A 149 21.54 26.90 -4.68
C SER A 149 23.05 27.08 -4.55
N LEU A 150 23.85 26.23 -5.20
CA LEU A 150 25.29 26.22 -5.02
C LEU A 150 25.95 27.46 -5.65
N ASP A 151 26.78 28.16 -4.88
CA ASP A 151 27.68 29.18 -5.42
C ASP A 151 28.74 28.50 -6.31
N VAL A 152 28.63 28.73 -7.63
CA VAL A 152 29.57 28.23 -8.63
C VAL A 152 30.90 29.02 -8.67
N GLY A 153 31.02 30.08 -7.87
CA GLY A 153 32.23 30.90 -7.73
C GLY A 153 32.29 32.12 -8.66
N PHE A 154 31.27 32.35 -9.48
CA PHE A 154 31.11 33.48 -10.38
C PHE A 154 29.62 33.86 -10.50
N ALA A 155 29.33 35.09 -10.95
CA ALA A 155 27.96 35.58 -11.03
C ALA A 155 27.30 35.15 -12.36
N THR A 156 26.24 34.34 -12.25
CA THR A 156 25.49 33.81 -13.40
C THR A 156 24.39 34.76 -13.91
N ASP A 157 23.94 35.71 -13.08
CA ASP A 157 22.89 36.65 -13.44
C ASP A 157 23.36 37.65 -14.51
N HIS A 158 22.47 37.95 -15.47
CA HIS A 158 22.69 38.88 -16.60
C HIS A 158 24.00 38.67 -17.37
N LEU A 159 24.42 37.40 -17.49
CA LEU A 159 25.56 36.98 -18.26
C LEU A 159 25.08 36.13 -19.43
N VAL A 160 25.42 36.53 -20.65
CA VAL A 160 25.11 35.80 -21.88
C VAL A 160 26.39 35.13 -22.37
N THR A 161 26.28 33.86 -22.77
CA THR A 161 27.40 33.08 -23.30
C THR A 161 27.08 32.58 -24.70
N PHE A 162 28.09 32.51 -25.55
CA PHE A 162 28.00 31.91 -26.89
C PHE A 162 29.39 31.52 -27.37
N GLU A 163 29.46 30.60 -28.33
CA GLU A 163 30.69 30.20 -28.96
C GLU A 163 30.71 30.67 -30.42
N VAL A 164 31.89 31.07 -30.89
CA VAL A 164 32.13 31.39 -32.30
C VAL A 164 33.37 30.66 -32.76
N ASP A 165 33.23 29.89 -33.83
CA ASP A 165 34.35 29.30 -34.57
C ASP A 165 34.51 30.05 -35.91
N PRO A 166 35.52 30.94 -36.03
CA PRO A 166 35.79 31.66 -37.26
C PRO A 166 36.17 30.74 -38.44
N THR A 167 36.74 29.56 -38.19
CA THR A 167 37.17 28.64 -39.24
C THR A 167 35.98 28.09 -40.03
N LEU A 168 34.83 27.87 -39.38
CA LEU A 168 33.57 27.48 -40.02
C LEU A 168 33.04 28.55 -40.97
N ALA A 169 33.38 29.82 -40.74
CA ALA A 169 33.06 30.94 -41.60
C ALA A 169 34.13 31.20 -42.70
N GLY A 170 35.09 30.28 -42.86
CA GLY A 170 36.11 30.35 -43.91
C GLY A 170 37.28 31.30 -43.62
N TYR A 171 37.45 31.75 -42.37
CA TYR A 171 38.65 32.48 -41.98
C TYR A 171 39.86 31.54 -41.90
N PRO A 172 41.03 31.96 -42.41
CA PRO A 172 42.25 31.19 -42.23
C PRO A 172 42.74 31.31 -40.78
N PRO A 173 43.32 30.24 -40.18
CA PRO A 173 43.72 30.21 -38.78
C PRO A 173 44.62 31.37 -38.32
N GLU A 174 45.44 31.90 -39.24
CA GLU A 174 46.32 33.05 -38.99
C GLU A 174 45.57 34.38 -38.79
N LYS A 175 44.28 34.47 -39.16
CA LYS A 175 43.45 35.67 -39.04
C LYS A 175 42.38 35.57 -37.94
N ASP A 176 42.19 34.41 -37.33
CA ASP A 176 41.15 34.16 -36.33
C ASP A 176 41.30 35.10 -35.13
N ALA A 177 42.53 35.34 -34.69
CA ALA A 177 42.79 36.23 -33.56
C ALA A 177 42.36 37.69 -33.75
N ASN A 178 42.40 38.18 -34.99
CA ASN A 178 41.94 39.53 -35.31
C ASN A 178 40.41 39.60 -35.34
N VAL A 179 39.74 38.53 -35.74
CA VAL A 179 38.27 38.44 -35.76
C VAL A 179 37.73 38.37 -34.35
N GLU A 180 38.35 37.56 -33.49
CA GLU A 180 37.96 37.42 -32.07
C GLU A 180 38.12 38.72 -31.30
N THR A 181 39.25 39.40 -31.48
CA THR A 181 39.47 40.75 -30.91
C THR A 181 38.42 41.74 -31.42
N ARG A 182 38.03 41.63 -32.70
CA ARG A 182 36.98 42.46 -33.29
C ARG A 182 35.61 42.16 -32.68
N ILE A 183 35.28 40.89 -32.42
CA ILE A 183 34.05 40.48 -31.75
C ILE A 183 34.01 41.11 -30.34
N LEU A 184 35.08 40.99 -29.55
CA LEU A 184 35.16 41.61 -28.22
C LEU A 184 34.88 43.12 -28.27
N GLN A 185 35.50 43.84 -29.20
CA GLN A 185 35.32 45.29 -29.35
C GLN A 185 33.89 45.66 -29.75
N VAL A 186 33.29 44.91 -30.68
CA VAL A 186 31.91 45.16 -31.14
C VAL A 186 30.93 44.89 -30.01
N MET A 187 31.10 43.80 -29.26
CA MET A 187 30.25 43.48 -28.12
C MET A 187 30.37 44.51 -27.00
N ALA A 188 31.59 44.98 -26.69
CA ALA A 188 31.81 45.99 -25.65
C ALA A 188 31.18 47.35 -26.00
N ALA A 189 30.98 47.64 -27.30
CA ALA A 189 30.34 48.86 -27.76
C ALA A 189 28.80 48.79 -27.78
N LEU A 190 28.19 47.62 -27.52
CA LEU A 190 26.73 47.48 -27.53
C LEU A 190 26.08 48.25 -26.38
N PRO A 191 24.97 48.97 -26.62
CA PRO A 191 24.20 49.60 -25.56
C PRO A 191 23.68 48.53 -24.60
N GLY A 192 23.91 48.69 -23.30
CA GLY A 192 23.50 47.68 -22.32
C GLY A 192 24.62 46.81 -21.79
N VAL A 193 25.75 46.72 -22.49
CA VAL A 193 26.86 45.86 -22.11
C VAL A 193 27.78 46.56 -21.11
N HIS A 194 28.11 45.88 -20.02
CA HIS A 194 29.00 46.37 -18.96
C HIS A 194 30.41 45.79 -19.07
N ALA A 195 30.53 44.51 -19.45
CA ALA A 195 31.81 43.83 -19.60
C ALA A 195 31.69 42.70 -20.61
N VAL A 196 32.78 42.43 -21.31
CA VAL A 196 32.88 41.32 -22.28
C VAL A 196 34.18 40.59 -22.04
N ALA A 197 34.15 39.28 -22.20
CA ALA A 197 35.33 38.45 -22.15
C ALA A 197 35.27 37.31 -23.16
N ALA A 198 36.43 36.73 -23.45
CA ALA A 198 36.56 35.51 -24.22
C ALA A 198 37.45 34.51 -23.50
N THR A 199 37.21 33.23 -23.77
CA THR A 199 38.00 32.10 -23.30
C THR A 199 38.05 31.03 -24.38
N THR A 200 39.11 30.22 -24.39
CA THR A 200 39.10 28.95 -25.14
C THR A 200 38.38 27.82 -24.40
N ASP A 201 37.95 28.09 -23.15
CA ASP A 201 37.69 27.10 -22.11
C ASP A 201 38.89 26.14 -21.90
N PRO A 202 39.06 25.52 -20.73
CA PRO A 202 40.12 24.55 -20.54
C PRO A 202 39.76 23.25 -21.29
N GLU A 203 40.19 23.13 -22.54
CA GLU A 203 39.98 21.92 -23.36
C GLU A 203 40.92 20.78 -22.96
N LEU A 204 42.07 21.11 -22.37
CA LEU A 204 43.13 20.17 -22.02
C LEU A 204 43.62 20.43 -20.58
N LYS A 205 44.00 19.34 -19.92
CA LYS A 205 44.73 19.38 -18.66
C LYS A 205 46.19 19.08 -18.96
N ASP A 206 47.05 19.99 -18.55
CA ASP A 206 48.49 19.91 -18.81
C ASP A 206 49.27 19.84 -17.50
N ASP A 207 50.37 19.08 -17.51
CA ASP A 207 51.31 19.03 -16.40
C ASP A 207 52.00 20.39 -16.25
N ILE A 208 52.28 20.81 -15.01
CA ILE A 208 53.10 22.00 -14.74
C ILE A 208 54.38 21.65 -13.99
N THR A 209 55.41 22.46 -14.23
CA THR A 209 56.70 22.36 -13.52
C THR A 209 56.89 23.58 -12.61
N ILE A 210 57.07 23.36 -11.31
CA ILE A 210 57.21 24.44 -10.33
C ILE A 210 58.63 24.38 -9.73
N PRO A 211 59.40 25.47 -9.78
CA PRO A 211 60.75 25.53 -9.21
C PRO A 211 60.76 25.15 -7.73
N GLY A 212 61.53 24.10 -7.38
CA GLY A 212 61.66 23.62 -6.01
C GLY A 212 60.53 22.68 -5.54
N TYR A 213 59.51 22.43 -6.36
CA TYR A 213 58.51 21.41 -6.09
C TYR A 213 58.96 20.06 -6.65
N VAL A 214 59.03 19.03 -5.81
CA VAL A 214 59.34 17.66 -6.23
C VAL A 214 58.06 16.84 -6.15
N PRO A 215 57.46 16.42 -7.28
CA PRO A 215 56.27 15.59 -7.28
C PRO A 215 56.52 14.27 -6.56
N LYS A 216 55.54 13.81 -5.79
CA LYS A 216 55.59 12.46 -5.20
C LYS A 216 55.43 11.40 -6.30
N GLU A 217 55.89 10.19 -6.03
CA GLU A 217 55.73 9.08 -6.98
C GLU A 217 54.24 8.85 -7.29
N GLY A 218 53.87 8.95 -8.57
CA GLY A 218 52.49 8.85 -9.04
C GLY A 218 51.60 10.07 -8.77
N GLU A 219 52.16 11.21 -8.35
CA GLU A 219 51.39 12.44 -8.15
C GLU A 219 50.91 13.02 -9.49
N ASN A 220 49.61 13.33 -9.58
CA ASN A 220 49.02 13.94 -10.77
C ASN A 220 49.33 15.44 -10.82
N MET A 221 50.23 15.86 -11.71
CA MET A 221 50.66 17.26 -11.88
C MET A 221 49.78 18.07 -12.83
N ASN A 222 48.73 17.45 -13.38
CA ASN A 222 47.83 18.10 -14.32
C ASN A 222 47.02 19.22 -13.67
N VAL A 223 46.96 20.35 -14.36
CA VAL A 223 46.11 21.50 -14.04
C VAL A 223 45.30 21.90 -15.27
N GLU A 224 44.15 22.53 -15.04
CA GLU A 224 43.40 23.13 -16.15
C GLU A 224 44.12 24.38 -16.63
N HIS A 225 44.31 24.50 -17.94
CA HIS A 225 44.95 25.66 -18.54
C HIS A 225 43.98 26.37 -19.47
N ALA A 226 43.39 27.46 -18.98
CA ALA A 226 42.46 28.29 -19.75
C ALA A 226 43.17 29.54 -20.29
N ARG A 227 42.90 29.88 -21.55
CA ARG A 227 43.38 31.11 -22.19
C ARG A 227 42.24 32.11 -22.20
N ILE A 228 42.45 33.28 -21.61
CA ILE A 228 41.38 34.26 -21.38
C ILE A 228 41.75 35.65 -21.89
N SER A 229 40.74 36.44 -22.25
CA SER A 229 40.92 37.86 -22.58
C SER A 229 41.19 38.71 -21.33
N ALA A 230 41.69 39.93 -21.54
CA ALA A 230 41.67 40.93 -20.47
C ALA A 230 40.24 41.20 -20.00
N GLY A 231 40.05 41.44 -18.70
CA GLY A 231 38.74 41.70 -18.09
C GLY A 231 37.84 40.47 -17.92
N TYR A 232 38.33 39.26 -18.15
CA TYR A 232 37.57 38.01 -17.96
C TYR A 232 37.02 37.83 -16.54
N PHE A 233 37.86 37.96 -15.52
CA PHE A 233 37.42 37.80 -14.13
C PHE A 233 36.44 38.91 -13.75
N SER A 234 36.66 40.12 -14.25
CA SER A 234 35.72 41.23 -14.09
C SER A 234 34.36 40.97 -14.77
N ALA A 235 34.35 40.42 -15.99
CA ALA A 235 33.13 40.04 -16.71
C ALA A 235 32.40 38.87 -16.04
N MET A 236 33.13 37.89 -15.53
CA MET A 236 32.57 36.77 -14.76
C MET A 236 32.22 37.16 -13.31
N GLN A 237 32.66 38.33 -12.85
CA GLN A 237 32.62 38.76 -11.44
C GLN A 237 33.26 37.73 -10.50
N MET A 238 34.36 37.14 -10.93
CA MET A 238 35.19 36.26 -10.11
C MET A 238 36.06 37.12 -9.17
N PRO A 239 35.96 36.94 -7.84
CA PRO A 239 36.73 37.75 -6.91
C PRO A 239 38.23 37.50 -7.04
N LEU A 240 38.99 38.57 -7.27
CA LEU A 240 40.45 38.56 -7.14
C LEU A 240 40.81 38.57 -5.65
N VAL A 241 41.65 37.62 -5.24
CA VAL A 241 42.05 37.42 -3.84
C VAL A 241 43.30 38.24 -3.52
N THR A 242 44.29 38.18 -4.42
CA THR A 242 45.54 38.96 -4.32
C THR A 242 46.14 39.20 -5.71
N GLY A 243 47.00 40.21 -5.83
CA GLY A 243 47.65 40.59 -7.08
C GLY A 243 46.78 41.42 -8.02
N ARG A 244 46.89 41.17 -9.33
CA ARG A 244 46.17 41.88 -10.39
C ARG A 244 45.59 40.95 -11.45
N GLU A 245 44.59 41.43 -12.19
CA GLU A 245 44.09 40.82 -13.43
C GLU A 245 44.98 41.19 -14.64
N PHE A 246 44.73 40.53 -15.78
CA PHE A 246 45.33 40.85 -17.08
C PHE A 246 44.83 42.18 -17.64
N THR A 247 45.72 42.84 -18.38
CA THR A 247 45.44 44.08 -19.10
C THR A 247 45.87 43.94 -20.56
N ASP A 248 45.42 44.85 -21.43
CA ASP A 248 45.85 44.86 -22.85
C ASP A 248 47.36 45.10 -23.05
N GLN A 249 48.10 45.41 -21.97
CA GLN A 249 49.55 45.52 -21.99
C GLN A 249 50.26 44.16 -21.92
N ASP A 250 49.58 43.13 -21.39
CA ASP A 250 50.10 41.76 -21.26
C ASP A 250 49.98 41.03 -22.62
N ARG A 251 50.82 41.40 -23.59
CA ARG A 251 50.81 40.92 -24.98
C ARG A 251 52.11 40.22 -25.38
N ASP A 252 52.11 39.53 -26.51
CA ASP A 252 53.31 38.87 -27.03
C ASP A 252 54.53 39.83 -27.08
N GLY A 253 55.70 39.33 -26.67
CA GLY A 253 56.93 40.11 -26.49
C GLY A 253 57.09 40.82 -25.13
N THR A 254 56.14 40.67 -24.20
CA THR A 254 56.27 41.12 -22.80
C THR A 254 56.60 39.96 -21.85
N GLU A 255 56.74 40.21 -20.54
CA GLU A 255 56.92 39.12 -19.55
C GLU A 255 55.69 38.20 -19.57
N HIS A 256 55.91 36.88 -19.63
CA HIS A 256 54.81 35.91 -19.63
C HIS A 256 54.17 35.84 -18.25
N VAL A 257 52.87 36.13 -18.20
CA VAL A 257 52.13 36.24 -16.93
C VAL A 257 50.98 35.23 -16.88
N ALA A 258 50.61 34.85 -15.66
CA ALA A 258 49.50 33.96 -15.41
C ALA A 258 48.74 34.36 -14.14
N VAL A 259 47.49 33.94 -14.05
CA VAL A 259 46.67 34.04 -12.84
C VAL A 259 46.30 32.63 -12.41
N ALA A 260 46.39 32.33 -11.12
CA ALA A 260 46.06 31.01 -10.57
C ALA A 260 44.75 31.06 -9.78
N ASN A 261 44.07 29.94 -9.59
CA ASN A 261 43.01 29.85 -8.57
C ASN A 261 43.57 29.53 -7.17
N GLN A 262 42.74 29.72 -6.13
CA GLN A 262 43.12 29.45 -4.73
C GLN A 262 43.56 28.01 -4.52
N SER A 263 42.90 27.05 -5.17
CA SER A 263 43.21 25.63 -5.08
C SER A 263 44.62 25.31 -5.59
N LEU A 264 45.04 25.89 -6.72
CA LEU A 264 46.41 25.76 -7.23
C LEU A 264 47.43 26.41 -6.29
N ALA A 265 47.15 27.63 -5.85
CA ALA A 265 48.03 28.38 -4.95
C ALA A 265 48.29 27.60 -3.64
N ARG A 266 47.24 27.09 -2.99
CA ARG A 266 47.36 26.28 -1.77
C ARG A 266 48.05 24.95 -2.03
N ARG A 267 47.74 24.28 -3.15
CA ARG A 267 48.30 22.96 -3.46
C ARG A 267 49.81 22.99 -3.62
N PHE A 268 50.32 23.95 -4.41
CA PHE A 268 51.73 23.95 -4.79
C PHE A 268 52.60 24.96 -4.04
N PHE A 269 52.01 26.05 -3.54
CA PHE A 269 52.73 27.11 -2.83
C PHE A 269 52.36 27.19 -1.34
N GLY A 270 51.49 26.30 -0.85
CA GLY A 270 51.06 26.18 0.55
C GLY A 270 50.04 27.24 0.99
N ASP A 271 50.14 28.46 0.47
CA ASP A 271 49.22 29.55 0.75
C ASP A 271 49.03 30.48 -0.48
N VAL A 272 47.95 31.25 -0.48
CA VAL A 272 47.56 32.14 -1.58
C VAL A 272 48.58 33.26 -1.79
N ASP A 273 49.10 33.87 -0.72
CA ASP A 273 50.05 34.98 -0.83
C ASP A 273 51.44 34.54 -1.31
N HIS A 274 51.83 33.28 -1.04
CA HIS A 274 53.12 32.74 -1.46
C HIS A 274 53.22 32.42 -2.95
N ALA A 275 52.09 32.23 -3.62
CA ALA A 275 52.04 32.00 -5.06
C ALA A 275 52.37 33.26 -5.86
N LEU A 276 52.08 34.44 -5.31
CA LEU A 276 52.24 35.71 -6.03
C LEU A 276 53.71 35.99 -6.35
N GLY A 277 53.99 36.28 -7.63
CA GLY A 277 55.33 36.58 -8.14
C GLY A 277 56.23 35.36 -8.34
N ARG A 278 55.73 34.13 -8.10
CA ARG A 278 56.46 32.90 -8.42
C ARG A 278 56.32 32.55 -9.90
N ASN A 279 57.35 31.90 -10.43
CA ASN A 279 57.35 31.41 -11.79
C ASN A 279 57.05 29.91 -11.82
N PHE A 280 56.42 29.45 -12.89
CA PHE A 280 56.26 28.04 -13.22
C PHE A 280 56.46 27.82 -14.72
N GLY A 281 56.58 26.57 -15.14
CA GLY A 281 56.69 26.16 -16.54
C GLY A 281 55.45 25.39 -16.96
N ASN A 282 55.05 25.57 -18.21
CA ASN A 282 53.98 24.80 -18.83
C ASN A 282 54.54 23.50 -19.40
N GLY A 283 54.05 22.34 -18.97
CA GLY A 283 54.56 21.02 -19.32
C GLY A 283 55.35 20.34 -18.19
N GLY A 284 55.44 19.01 -18.25
CA GLY A 284 56.20 18.19 -17.32
C GLY A 284 57.69 18.03 -17.69
N GLY A 285 58.57 17.96 -16.69
CA GLY A 285 60.00 17.65 -16.87
C GLY A 285 60.90 18.89 -16.85
N ASN A 286 61.91 18.92 -17.73
CA ASN A 286 62.87 20.03 -17.79
C ASN A 286 62.39 21.13 -18.76
N VAL A 287 61.29 21.78 -18.41
CA VAL A 287 60.70 22.87 -19.20
C VAL A 287 61.11 24.22 -18.62
N LYS A 288 61.20 25.24 -19.48
CA LYS A 288 61.50 26.61 -19.08
C LYS A 288 60.39 27.15 -18.17
N THR A 289 60.77 27.68 -17.00
CA THR A 289 59.84 28.22 -16.00
C THR A 289 59.75 29.74 -16.11
N ASP A 290 59.10 30.23 -17.16
CA ASP A 290 59.01 31.65 -17.51
C ASP A 290 57.62 32.28 -17.31
N LEU A 291 56.62 31.53 -16.87
CA LEU A 291 55.28 32.05 -16.56
C LEU A 291 55.23 32.56 -15.11
N ARG A 292 55.05 33.86 -14.92
CA ARG A 292 54.95 34.49 -13.60
C ARG A 292 53.51 34.63 -13.13
N ILE A 293 53.21 34.16 -11.91
CA ILE A 293 51.89 34.35 -11.29
C ILE A 293 51.75 35.82 -10.84
N VAL A 294 50.84 36.58 -11.46
CA VAL A 294 50.59 38.01 -11.16
C VAL A 294 49.31 38.25 -10.37
N GLY A 295 48.47 37.23 -10.20
CA GLY A 295 47.25 37.29 -9.41
C GLY A 295 46.75 35.91 -9.00
N VAL A 296 45.90 35.89 -7.97
CA VAL A 296 45.17 34.69 -7.56
C VAL A 296 43.68 35.03 -7.43
N VAL A 297 42.83 34.23 -8.06
CA VAL A 297 41.36 34.37 -8.04
C VAL A 297 40.70 33.32 -7.16
N LYS A 298 39.49 33.61 -6.68
CA LYS A 298 38.66 32.65 -5.93
C LYS A 298 38.38 31.43 -6.80
N ASP A 299 38.27 30.27 -6.14
CA ASP A 299 37.90 29.03 -6.81
C ASP A 299 36.48 29.12 -7.41
N ALA A 300 36.34 28.55 -8.60
CA ALA A 300 35.09 28.45 -9.33
C ALA A 300 34.93 27.05 -9.94
N ARG A 301 33.68 26.63 -10.14
CA ARG A 301 33.31 25.32 -10.70
C ARG A 301 33.03 25.43 -12.20
N HIS A 302 34.07 25.37 -13.00
CA HIS A 302 33.99 25.52 -14.46
C HIS A 302 33.58 24.22 -15.18
N ALA A 303 34.06 23.05 -14.74
CA ALA A 303 33.79 21.77 -15.41
C ALA A 303 32.42 21.14 -15.07
N GLY A 304 31.75 21.63 -14.02
CA GLY A 304 30.42 21.18 -13.62
C GLY A 304 30.18 21.31 -12.11
N VAL A 305 28.91 21.42 -11.72
CA VAL A 305 28.49 21.69 -10.33
C VAL A 305 28.92 20.56 -9.37
N ARG A 306 29.00 19.31 -9.86
CA ARG A 306 29.40 18.12 -9.09
C ARG A 306 30.88 17.80 -9.14
N GLN A 307 31.61 18.39 -10.09
CA GLN A 307 33.03 18.12 -10.23
C GLN A 307 33.81 18.87 -9.15
N ASP A 308 34.85 18.25 -8.61
CA ASP A 308 35.73 18.92 -7.67
C ASP A 308 36.39 20.13 -8.32
N ILE A 309 36.70 21.14 -7.49
CA ILE A 309 37.47 22.29 -7.95
C ILE A 309 38.86 21.78 -8.32
N VAL A 310 39.22 21.95 -9.59
CA VAL A 310 40.53 21.56 -10.12
C VAL A 310 41.49 22.74 -9.97
N PRO A 311 42.78 22.52 -9.67
CA PRO A 311 43.80 23.56 -9.82
C PRO A 311 43.80 24.10 -11.26
N THR A 312 43.67 25.41 -11.40
CA THR A 312 43.53 26.07 -12.71
C THR A 312 44.53 27.21 -12.85
N VAL A 313 45.16 27.27 -14.01
CA VAL A 313 46.01 28.37 -14.47
C VAL A 313 45.28 29.07 -15.61
N PHE A 314 45.23 30.39 -15.53
CA PHE A 314 44.76 31.26 -16.59
C PHE A 314 45.95 31.99 -17.20
N THR A 315 46.02 32.07 -18.53
CA THR A 315 47.00 32.89 -19.25
C THR A 315 46.31 33.87 -20.21
N PRO A 316 46.92 35.05 -20.46
CA PRO A 316 46.34 36.02 -21.38
C PRO A 316 46.43 35.51 -22.81
N TYR A 317 45.29 35.48 -23.46
CA TYR A 317 45.12 35.07 -24.86
C TYR A 317 46.11 35.77 -25.81
N LEU A 318 46.41 37.06 -25.59
CA LEU A 318 47.31 37.87 -26.43
C LEU A 318 48.80 37.45 -26.34
N GLN A 319 49.19 36.64 -25.37
CA GLN A 319 50.55 36.08 -25.27
C GLN A 319 50.68 34.70 -25.94
N GLU A 320 49.56 34.06 -26.27
CA GLU A 320 49.50 32.67 -26.78
C GLU A 320 48.98 32.61 -28.22
N LEU A 321 49.04 33.71 -28.96
CA LEU A 321 48.45 33.86 -30.31
C LEU A 321 48.90 32.76 -31.29
N GLN A 322 50.13 32.26 -31.17
CA GLN A 322 50.63 31.16 -32.01
C GLN A 322 50.00 29.81 -31.68
N PHE A 323 49.63 29.58 -30.41
CA PHE A 323 48.88 28.40 -30.00
C PHE A 323 47.45 28.49 -30.54
N ILE A 324 46.80 29.64 -30.34
CA ILE A 324 45.43 29.89 -30.83
C ILE A 324 45.34 29.76 -32.35
N ALA A 325 46.28 30.33 -33.10
CA ALA A 325 46.29 30.23 -34.57
C ALA A 325 46.51 28.80 -35.11
N ARG A 326 46.90 27.85 -34.26
CA ARG A 326 46.98 26.42 -34.59
C ARG A 326 45.79 25.63 -34.04
N HIS A 327 44.98 26.27 -33.21
CA HIS A 327 43.81 25.69 -32.57
C HIS A 327 42.64 25.77 -33.54
N THR A 328 42.01 24.64 -33.83
CA THR A 328 40.84 24.54 -34.73
C THR A 328 39.54 24.42 -33.91
N GLY A 329 39.44 25.15 -32.80
CA GLY A 329 38.30 25.14 -31.89
C GLY A 329 37.71 26.54 -31.75
N GLY A 330 36.40 26.63 -31.50
CA GLY A 330 35.73 27.90 -31.27
C GLY A 330 36.16 28.56 -29.96
N MET A 331 35.96 29.88 -29.86
CA MET A 331 36.12 30.61 -28.60
C MET A 331 34.76 30.89 -27.95
N GLY A 332 34.69 30.65 -26.65
CA GLY A 332 33.56 31.03 -25.81
C GLY A 332 33.64 32.51 -25.43
N PHE A 333 32.56 33.24 -25.66
CA PHE A 333 32.41 34.65 -25.31
C PHE A 333 31.40 34.81 -24.18
N TYR A 334 31.71 35.69 -23.24
CA TYR A 334 30.85 36.06 -22.13
C TYR A 334 30.54 37.56 -22.19
N VAL A 335 29.26 37.90 -22.24
CA VAL A 335 28.77 39.28 -22.31
C VAL A 335 27.90 39.56 -21.09
N ARG A 336 28.38 40.46 -20.22
CA ARG A 336 27.60 40.94 -19.08
C ARG A 336 26.80 42.18 -19.46
N THR A 337 25.51 42.15 -19.19
CA THR A 337 24.57 43.20 -19.56
C THR A 337 23.72 43.64 -18.35
N TRP A 338 23.07 44.79 -18.42
CA TRP A 338 22.00 45.19 -17.49
C TRP A 338 20.60 45.11 -18.13
N GLN A 339 20.54 44.76 -19.42
CA GLN A 339 19.30 44.53 -20.14
C GLN A 339 18.74 43.13 -19.84
N ASP A 340 17.44 42.98 -20.07
CA ASP A 340 16.79 41.68 -20.05
C ASP A 340 17.50 40.71 -21.04
N PRO A 341 17.90 39.49 -20.61
CA PRO A 341 18.77 38.63 -21.42
C PRO A 341 18.29 38.33 -22.85
N PRO A 342 16.99 38.10 -23.12
CA PRO A 342 16.49 37.94 -24.50
C PRO A 342 16.76 39.15 -25.40
N SER A 343 16.70 40.36 -24.85
CA SER A 343 16.99 41.59 -25.60
C SER A 343 18.48 41.68 -25.94
N ALA A 344 19.34 41.31 -25.00
CA ALA A 344 20.78 41.26 -25.21
C ALA A 344 21.19 40.18 -26.22
N GLU A 345 20.58 38.98 -26.17
CA GLU A 345 20.81 37.91 -27.15
C GLU A 345 20.47 38.36 -28.58
N GLN A 346 19.34 39.06 -28.76
CA GLN A 346 18.97 39.60 -30.07
C GLN A 346 19.99 40.63 -30.57
N ALA A 347 20.44 41.53 -29.68
CA ALA A 347 21.46 42.53 -30.01
C ALA A 347 22.81 41.90 -30.37
N ILE A 348 23.26 40.90 -29.60
CA ILE A 348 24.49 40.13 -29.85
C ILE A 348 24.40 39.44 -31.21
N ARG A 349 23.27 38.78 -31.49
CA ARG A 349 23.04 38.09 -32.77
C ARG A 349 23.13 39.04 -33.96
N GLN A 350 22.50 40.20 -33.87
CA GLN A 350 22.57 41.22 -34.93
C GLN A 350 23.99 41.78 -35.09
N ALA A 351 24.71 41.98 -33.99
CA ALA A 351 26.07 42.50 -34.01
C ALA A 351 27.06 41.54 -34.66
N VAL A 352 27.00 40.23 -34.37
CA VAL A 352 27.85 39.22 -35.02
C VAL A 352 27.54 39.10 -36.51
N LEU A 353 26.26 39.07 -36.89
CA LEU A 353 25.86 39.05 -38.31
C LEU A 353 26.35 40.29 -39.07
N GLY A 354 26.46 41.44 -38.38
CA GLY A 354 27.04 42.67 -38.94
C GLY A 354 28.55 42.63 -39.15
N ILE A 355 29.27 41.74 -38.45
CA ILE A 355 30.71 41.49 -38.69
C ILE A 355 30.87 40.64 -39.94
N ASN A 356 30.21 39.49 -39.99
CA ASN A 356 30.17 38.61 -41.16
C ASN A 356 28.94 37.68 -41.04
N SER A 357 28.14 37.61 -42.11
CA SER A 357 26.93 36.76 -42.17
C SER A 357 27.20 35.26 -42.12
N GLN A 358 28.46 34.83 -42.31
CA GLN A 358 28.87 33.42 -42.24
C GLN A 358 29.28 32.99 -40.81
N LEU A 359 29.44 33.94 -39.87
CA LEU A 359 29.72 33.60 -38.48
C LEU A 359 28.46 33.03 -37.82
N VAL A 360 28.57 31.80 -37.34
CA VAL A 360 27.50 31.12 -36.61
C VAL A 360 27.72 31.32 -35.12
N LEU A 361 26.70 31.81 -34.44
CA LEU A 361 26.65 31.81 -32.98
C LEU A 361 26.17 30.43 -32.52
N ASP A 362 27.08 29.63 -31.96
CA ASP A 362 26.71 28.38 -31.32
C ASP A 362 26.40 28.59 -29.84
N GLY A 363 25.42 27.85 -29.33
CA GLY A 363 25.09 27.84 -27.90
C GLY A 363 24.75 29.21 -27.29
N LEU A 364 24.22 30.18 -28.05
CA LEU A 364 23.80 31.48 -27.52
C LEU A 364 22.68 31.31 -26.47
N ARG A 365 23.01 31.57 -25.21
CA ARG A 365 22.10 31.43 -24.06
C ARG A 365 22.58 32.22 -22.86
N THR A 366 21.75 32.29 -21.82
CA THR A 366 22.17 32.87 -20.54
C THR A 366 23.02 31.88 -19.73
N MET A 367 23.93 32.40 -18.91
CA MET A 367 24.75 31.54 -18.05
C MET A 367 23.91 30.80 -16.99
N ARG A 368 22.80 31.40 -16.56
CA ARG A 368 21.83 30.74 -15.67
C ARG A 368 21.22 29.51 -16.33
N GLU A 369 20.80 29.64 -17.58
CA GLU A 369 20.25 28.53 -18.35
C GLU A 369 21.30 27.44 -18.64
N GLN A 370 22.56 27.82 -18.90
CA GLN A 370 23.66 26.86 -19.03
C GLN A 370 23.91 26.07 -17.72
N VAL A 371 23.87 26.74 -16.57
CA VAL A 371 24.01 26.08 -15.26
C VAL A 371 22.80 25.16 -14.97
N ASP A 372 21.58 25.63 -15.25
CA ASP A 372 20.36 24.85 -15.07
C ASP A 372 20.30 23.62 -16.00
N GLY A 373 20.81 23.76 -17.23
CA GLY A 373 20.94 22.68 -18.21
C GLY A 373 21.89 21.55 -17.79
N ASN A 374 22.87 21.86 -16.93
CA ASN A 374 23.80 20.85 -16.39
C ASN A 374 23.20 19.98 -15.28
N LEU A 375 21.97 20.30 -14.80
CA LEU A 375 21.27 19.56 -13.73
C LEU A 375 20.14 18.66 -14.26
N VAL A 376 20.09 18.39 -15.57
CA VAL A 376 19.03 17.58 -16.20
C VAL A 376 19.00 16.16 -15.64
N ALA A 377 20.16 15.52 -15.42
CA ALA A 377 20.22 14.17 -14.87
C ALA A 377 19.61 14.11 -13.46
N GLU A 378 19.96 15.08 -12.61
CA GLU A 378 19.46 15.23 -11.25
C GLU A 378 17.95 15.49 -11.23
N ARG A 379 17.45 16.34 -12.14
CA ARG A 379 16.01 16.59 -12.31
C ARG A 379 15.27 15.32 -12.69
N VAL A 380 15.78 14.54 -13.66
CA VAL A 380 15.17 13.26 -14.07
C VAL A 380 15.14 12.27 -12.91
N ILE A 381 16.26 12.08 -12.21
CA ILE A 381 16.35 11.13 -11.08
C ILE A 381 15.42 11.56 -9.94
N SER A 382 15.43 12.84 -9.57
CA SER A 382 14.55 13.40 -8.54
C SER A 382 13.08 13.21 -8.90
N LEU A 383 12.71 13.49 -10.15
CA LEU A 383 11.33 13.35 -10.63
C LEU A 383 10.88 11.89 -10.66
N LEU A 384 11.68 10.97 -11.18
CA LEU A 384 11.38 9.53 -11.16
C LEU A 384 11.28 9.00 -9.73
N ALA A 385 12.23 9.37 -8.86
CA ALA A 385 12.22 8.96 -7.46
C ALA A 385 10.97 9.50 -6.74
N SER A 386 10.60 10.78 -6.97
CA SER A 386 9.39 11.37 -6.40
C SER A 386 8.11 10.68 -6.89
N ALA A 387 8.03 10.35 -8.18
CA ALA A 387 6.89 9.64 -8.76
C ALA A 387 6.75 8.23 -8.15
N PHE A 388 7.86 7.48 -8.01
CA PHE A 388 7.85 6.18 -7.33
C PHE A 388 7.54 6.29 -5.84
N GLY A 389 8.03 7.34 -5.17
CA GLY A 389 7.69 7.65 -3.79
C GLY A 389 6.18 7.87 -3.62
N ILE A 390 5.57 8.73 -4.44
CA ILE A 390 4.12 8.99 -4.42
C ILE A 390 3.33 7.70 -4.69
N LEU A 391 3.72 6.93 -5.70
CA LEU A 391 3.10 5.65 -6.00
C LEU A 391 3.20 4.68 -4.81
N ALA A 392 4.35 4.65 -4.13
CA ALA A 392 4.57 3.81 -2.97
C ALA A 392 3.71 4.24 -1.76
N VAL A 393 3.46 5.55 -1.58
CA VAL A 393 2.49 6.05 -0.60
C VAL A 393 1.08 5.56 -0.93
N VAL A 394 0.64 5.73 -2.17
CA VAL A 394 -0.71 5.33 -2.60
C VAL A 394 -0.89 3.82 -2.42
N MET A 395 0.09 3.03 -2.84
CA MET A 395 0.07 1.58 -2.66
C MET A 395 0.01 1.19 -1.19
N ALA A 396 0.82 1.82 -0.32
CA ALA A 396 0.80 1.55 1.12
C ALA A 396 -0.56 1.92 1.73
N ALA A 397 -1.16 3.04 1.33
CA ALA A 397 -2.48 3.45 1.77
C ALA A 397 -3.56 2.42 1.39
N VAL A 398 -3.56 1.96 0.14
CA VAL A 398 -4.52 0.94 -0.36
C VAL A 398 -4.31 -0.40 0.33
N GLY A 399 -3.06 -0.85 0.49
CA GLY A 399 -2.72 -2.11 1.15
C GLY A 399 -3.15 -2.13 2.62
N LEU A 400 -2.83 -1.05 3.35
CA LEU A 400 -3.22 -0.88 4.74
C LEU A 400 -4.74 -0.77 4.90
N TYR A 401 -5.41 0.00 4.03
CA TYR A 401 -6.86 0.08 3.99
C TYR A 401 -7.48 -1.32 3.79
N GLY A 402 -6.97 -2.12 2.84
CA GLY A 402 -7.50 -3.44 2.54
C GLY A 402 -7.42 -4.41 3.72
N VAL A 403 -6.28 -4.44 4.42
CA VAL A 403 -6.11 -5.31 5.60
C VAL A 403 -6.97 -4.84 6.77
N LEU A 404 -7.01 -3.54 7.03
CA LEU A 404 -7.80 -2.99 8.14
C LEU A 404 -9.29 -3.12 7.88
N ALA A 405 -9.78 -2.74 6.70
CA ALA A 405 -11.17 -2.90 6.29
C ALA A 405 -11.64 -4.35 6.45
N TYR A 406 -10.80 -5.32 6.08
CA TYR A 406 -11.07 -6.74 6.30
C TYR A 406 -11.16 -7.10 7.79
N SER A 407 -10.20 -6.65 8.60
CA SER A 407 -10.18 -6.93 10.04
C SER A 407 -11.36 -6.29 10.78
N THR A 408 -11.73 -5.06 10.43
CA THR A 408 -12.89 -4.36 10.99
C THR A 408 -14.19 -5.03 10.57
N ALA A 409 -14.30 -5.48 9.30
CA ALA A 409 -15.48 -6.19 8.83
C ALA A 409 -15.72 -7.49 9.63
N GLN A 410 -14.66 -8.24 9.95
CA GLN A 410 -14.76 -9.44 10.78
C GLN A 410 -15.14 -9.16 12.25
N ARG A 411 -14.83 -7.96 12.77
CA ARG A 411 -15.10 -7.57 14.16
C ARG A 411 -16.28 -6.63 14.34
N THR A 412 -17.06 -6.38 13.29
CA THR A 412 -18.24 -5.50 13.33
C THR A 412 -19.22 -5.90 14.44
N ARG A 413 -19.43 -7.21 14.67
CA ARG A 413 -20.32 -7.71 15.74
C ARG A 413 -19.81 -7.37 17.14
N GLU A 414 -18.50 -7.47 17.36
CA GLU A 414 -17.86 -7.12 18.63
C GLU A 414 -17.88 -5.60 18.86
N ILE A 415 -17.61 -4.82 17.81
CA ILE A 415 -17.64 -3.35 17.85
C ILE A 415 -19.06 -2.85 18.15
N GLY A 416 -20.08 -3.45 17.52
CA GLY A 416 -21.49 -3.15 17.77
C GLY A 416 -21.92 -3.46 19.20
N VAL A 417 -21.52 -4.61 19.76
CA VAL A 417 -21.81 -4.96 21.17
C VAL A 417 -21.14 -3.98 22.13
N ARG A 418 -19.89 -3.59 21.90
CA ARG A 418 -19.19 -2.59 22.74
C ARG A 418 -19.88 -1.23 22.68
N MET A 419 -20.30 -0.79 21.50
CA MET A 419 -21.04 0.46 21.31
C MET A 419 -22.41 0.42 22.02
N ALA A 420 -23.12 -0.71 21.99
CA ALA A 420 -24.39 -0.92 22.69
C ALA A 420 -24.24 -0.94 24.22
N LEU A 421 -23.09 -1.41 24.72
CA LEU A 421 -22.73 -1.36 26.15
C LEU A 421 -22.23 0.03 26.60
N GLY A 422 -22.36 1.07 25.76
CA GLY A 422 -22.02 2.45 26.10
C GLY A 422 -20.58 2.87 25.80
N ALA A 423 -19.80 2.07 25.04
CA ALA A 423 -18.45 2.50 24.64
C ALA A 423 -18.53 3.75 23.75
N GLN A 424 -17.82 4.81 24.15
CA GLN A 424 -17.73 6.03 23.34
C GLN A 424 -17.04 5.76 22.00
N ARG A 425 -17.52 6.40 20.92
CA ARG A 425 -16.94 6.31 19.56
C ARG A 425 -15.42 6.51 19.54
N ARG A 426 -14.90 7.42 20.38
CA ARG A 426 -13.46 7.70 20.54
C ARG A 426 -12.67 6.47 21.03
N HIS A 427 -13.21 5.67 21.95
CA HIS A 427 -12.54 4.47 22.44
C HIS A 427 -12.44 3.38 21.38
N VAL A 428 -13.48 3.22 20.56
CA VAL A 428 -13.49 2.29 19.42
C VAL A 428 -12.49 2.73 18.34
N LEU A 429 -12.46 4.04 18.03
CA LEU A 429 -11.48 4.60 17.11
C LEU A 429 -10.05 4.36 17.60
N TRP A 430 -9.77 4.63 18.88
CA TRP A 430 -8.44 4.48 19.45
C TRP A 430 -7.97 3.02 19.48
N LEU A 431 -8.88 2.07 19.70
CA LEU A 431 -8.59 0.64 19.62
C LEU A 431 -8.13 0.23 18.22
N ILE A 432 -8.86 0.66 17.17
CA ILE A 432 -8.53 0.33 15.78
C ILE A 432 -7.22 1.01 15.37
N LEU A 433 -7.03 2.27 15.73
CA LEU A 433 -5.79 3.01 15.49
C LEU A 433 -4.59 2.36 16.17
N LYS A 434 -4.70 1.93 17.43
CA LYS A 434 -3.62 1.26 18.14
C LYS A 434 -3.25 -0.07 17.49
N GLU A 435 -4.23 -0.80 16.97
CA GLU A 435 -3.97 -2.06 16.27
C GLU A 435 -3.29 -1.84 14.91
N GLY A 436 -3.72 -0.83 14.14
CA GLY A 436 -3.02 -0.42 12.90
C GLY A 436 -1.61 0.10 13.16
N ALA A 437 -1.43 0.89 14.22
CA ALA A 437 -0.14 1.47 14.60
C ALA A 437 0.90 0.40 14.97
N LYS A 438 0.52 -0.70 15.64
CA LYS A 438 1.47 -1.76 16.00
C LYS A 438 2.22 -2.34 14.80
N PHE A 439 1.53 -2.57 13.69
CA PHE A 439 2.15 -3.13 12.48
C PHE A 439 2.86 -2.05 11.65
N SER A 440 2.29 -0.85 11.59
CA SER A 440 2.90 0.27 10.89
C SER A 440 4.22 0.68 11.55
N LEU A 441 4.30 0.75 12.88
CA LEU A 441 5.54 1.08 13.59
C LEU A 441 6.66 0.05 13.34
N GLY A 442 6.33 -1.24 13.26
CA GLY A 442 7.28 -2.28 12.89
C GLY A 442 7.79 -2.12 11.45
N GLY A 443 6.89 -1.86 10.51
CA GLY A 443 7.25 -1.55 9.12
C GLY A 443 8.05 -0.26 8.98
N ILE A 444 7.74 0.77 9.79
CA ILE A 444 8.47 2.03 9.82
C ILE A 444 9.89 1.83 10.31
N GLY A 445 10.08 1.16 11.45
CA GLY A 445 11.40 0.88 11.99
C GLY A 445 12.27 0.09 11.01
N LEU A 446 11.71 -0.96 10.39
CA LEU A 446 12.41 -1.77 9.40
C LEU A 446 12.72 -0.98 8.11
N GLY A 447 11.80 -0.13 7.67
CA GLY A 447 11.97 0.75 6.51
C GLY A 447 13.07 1.79 6.71
N LEU A 448 13.11 2.45 7.86
CA LEU A 448 14.15 3.42 8.18
C LEU A 448 15.53 2.76 8.30
N ALA A 449 15.61 1.58 8.94
CA ALA A 449 16.86 0.81 9.03
C ALA A 449 17.33 0.36 7.64
N GLY A 450 16.42 -0.14 6.79
CA GLY A 450 16.73 -0.52 5.41
C GLY A 450 17.18 0.67 4.57
N ALA A 451 16.48 1.81 4.68
CA ALA A 451 16.84 3.06 4.00
C ALA A 451 18.25 3.53 4.41
N PHE A 452 18.61 3.44 5.69
CA PHE A 452 19.95 3.82 6.17
C PHE A 452 21.06 2.99 5.50
N VAL A 453 20.85 1.70 5.29
CA VAL A 453 21.83 0.85 4.60
C VAL A 453 21.93 1.22 3.12
N VAL A 454 20.80 1.37 2.44
CA VAL A 454 20.76 1.67 0.99
C VAL A 454 21.32 3.06 0.69
N THR A 455 20.96 4.06 1.49
CA THR A 455 21.44 5.44 1.30
C THR A 455 22.93 5.58 1.55
N ARG A 456 23.52 4.74 2.40
CA ARG A 456 24.97 4.66 2.57
C ARG A 456 25.68 4.17 1.30
N TRP A 457 25.07 3.27 0.54
CA TRP A 457 25.59 2.84 -0.76
C TRP A 457 25.38 3.89 -1.85
N LEU A 458 24.31 4.68 -1.75
CA LEU A 458 24.04 5.81 -2.64
C LEU A 458 24.77 7.10 -2.23
N ALA A 459 25.66 7.06 -1.24
CA ALA A 459 26.30 8.26 -0.70
C ALA A 459 27.11 9.04 -1.75
N SER A 460 27.68 8.36 -2.75
CA SER A 460 28.38 9.01 -3.87
C SER A 460 27.45 9.81 -4.78
N GLU A 461 26.16 9.47 -4.81
CA GLU A 461 25.14 10.11 -5.64
C GLU A 461 24.44 11.29 -4.92
N LEU A 462 24.71 11.51 -3.64
CA LEU A 462 24.13 12.59 -2.85
C LEU A 462 25.07 13.79 -2.78
N TYR A 463 24.53 15.01 -2.97
CA TYR A 463 25.32 16.25 -2.92
C TYR A 463 24.86 17.17 -1.79
N GLY A 464 25.79 17.56 -0.91
CA GLY A 464 25.51 18.47 0.21
C GLY A 464 24.54 17.92 1.27
N VAL A 465 24.21 16.63 1.23
CA VAL A 465 23.31 15.97 2.18
C VAL A 465 23.97 14.69 2.69
N GLY A 466 23.98 14.52 4.01
CA GLY A 466 24.45 13.27 4.61
C GLY A 466 23.50 12.10 4.31
N PRO A 467 24.01 10.85 4.19
CA PRO A 467 23.17 9.66 3.99
C PRO A 467 22.10 9.44 5.08
N ALA A 468 22.33 10.01 6.26
CA ALA A 468 21.46 9.94 7.43
C ALA A 468 20.83 11.29 7.78
N ASP A 469 20.45 12.09 6.78
CA ASP A 469 19.83 13.40 6.98
C ASP A 469 18.55 13.30 7.83
N VAL A 470 18.64 13.76 9.07
CA VAL A 470 17.61 13.61 10.10
C VAL A 470 16.27 14.22 9.65
N LEU A 471 16.32 15.35 8.97
CA LEU A 471 15.11 16.03 8.51
C LEU A 471 14.35 15.21 7.45
N THR A 472 15.05 14.58 6.50
CA THR A 472 14.41 13.71 5.49
C THR A 472 13.79 12.48 6.16
N TYR A 473 14.53 11.80 7.03
CA TYR A 473 14.04 10.61 7.73
C TYR A 473 12.84 10.93 8.63
N ALA A 474 12.89 12.04 9.38
CA ALA A 474 11.79 12.49 10.22
C ALA A 474 10.56 12.89 9.37
N GLY A 475 10.77 13.59 8.25
CA GLY A 475 9.70 13.96 7.32
C GLY A 475 9.00 12.75 6.73
N VAL A 476 9.76 11.74 6.27
CA VAL A 476 9.19 10.50 5.72
C VAL A 476 8.45 9.70 6.79
N ALA A 477 9.02 9.58 7.99
CA ALA A 477 8.34 8.92 9.11
C ALA A 477 7.01 9.61 9.47
N LEU A 478 6.98 10.95 9.46
CA LEU A 478 5.77 11.73 9.68
C LEU A 478 4.73 11.50 8.59
N VAL A 479 5.12 11.60 7.31
CA VAL A 479 4.23 11.36 6.17
C VAL A 479 3.63 9.96 6.22
N MET A 480 4.45 8.93 6.46
CA MET A 480 3.97 7.55 6.54
C MET A 480 3.08 7.30 7.77
N THR A 481 3.34 7.99 8.88
CA THR A 481 2.45 7.97 10.05
C THR A 481 1.10 8.61 9.73
N LEU A 482 1.08 9.76 9.06
CA LEU A 482 -0.15 10.43 8.62
C LEU A 482 -0.96 9.58 7.63
N VAL A 483 -0.29 9.00 6.64
CA VAL A 483 -0.91 8.08 5.67
C VAL A 483 -1.49 6.86 6.39
N THR A 484 -0.74 6.30 7.34
CA THR A 484 -1.23 5.20 8.18
C THR A 484 -2.49 5.62 8.93
N MET A 485 -2.49 6.78 9.59
CA MET A 485 -3.63 7.27 10.34
C MET A 485 -4.85 7.50 9.43
N LEU A 486 -4.67 8.10 8.26
CA LEU A 486 -5.74 8.34 7.28
C LEU A 486 -6.32 7.03 6.74
N ALA A 487 -5.47 6.07 6.38
CA ALA A 487 -5.90 4.75 5.92
C ALA A 487 -6.63 3.96 7.03
N CYS A 488 -6.22 4.12 8.30
CA CYS A 488 -6.93 3.55 9.45
C CYS A 488 -8.27 4.25 9.73
N TYR A 489 -8.36 5.55 9.47
CA TYR A 489 -9.51 6.37 9.82
C TYR A 489 -10.76 6.00 9.01
N ILE A 490 -10.62 5.69 7.70
CA ILE A 490 -11.78 5.38 6.85
C ILE A 490 -12.51 4.11 7.32
N PRO A 491 -11.85 2.94 7.51
CA PRO A 491 -12.51 1.75 8.06
C PRO A 491 -13.03 1.95 9.48
N ALA A 492 -12.29 2.68 10.33
CA ALA A 492 -12.72 2.97 11.69
C ALA A 492 -13.98 3.84 11.70
N ARG A 493 -14.05 4.88 10.86
CA ARG A 493 -15.23 5.73 10.69
C ARG A 493 -16.41 4.93 10.20
N ARG A 494 -16.21 4.05 9.20
CA ARG A 494 -17.26 3.14 8.73
C ARG A 494 -17.76 2.20 9.83
N ALA A 495 -16.86 1.69 10.68
CA ALA A 495 -17.23 0.85 11.80
C ALA A 495 -17.99 1.62 12.90
N MET A 496 -17.68 2.91 13.11
CA MET A 496 -18.36 3.80 14.05
C MET A 496 -19.70 4.34 13.54
N SER A 497 -19.88 4.43 12.21
CA SER A 497 -21.10 4.89 11.56
C SER A 497 -22.14 3.79 11.37
N VAL A 498 -21.83 2.55 11.77
CA VAL A 498 -22.85 1.51 11.90
C VAL A 498 -23.77 1.94 13.04
N ASP A 499 -24.98 2.37 12.66
CA ASP A 499 -25.95 2.91 13.60
C ASP A 499 -26.32 1.82 14.61
N PRO A 500 -26.03 2.00 15.92
CA PRO A 500 -26.46 1.04 16.93
C PRO A 500 -27.97 0.84 16.88
N LEU A 501 -28.73 1.82 16.39
CA LEU A 501 -30.18 1.74 16.16
C LEU A 501 -30.59 1.11 14.83
N VAL A 502 -29.72 0.89 13.84
CA VAL A 502 -30.01 0.01 12.69
C VAL A 502 -29.61 -1.45 13.00
N ALA A 503 -28.74 -1.64 13.99
CA ALA A 503 -28.55 -2.93 14.66
C ALA A 503 -29.63 -3.22 15.73
N LEU A 504 -30.39 -2.21 16.19
CA LEU A 504 -31.41 -2.32 17.26
C LEU A 504 -32.83 -1.87 16.85
N ARG A 505 -33.09 -1.40 15.62
CA ARG A 505 -34.44 -1.27 15.03
C ARG A 505 -34.84 -2.63 14.45
N PHE A 506 -34.97 -3.59 15.35
CA PHE A 506 -36.07 -4.52 15.23
C PHE A 506 -37.19 -3.91 16.05
N GLU A 507 -38.35 -3.72 15.43
CA GLU A 507 -39.59 -3.41 16.13
C GLU A 507 -39.63 -4.31 17.39
N ARG A 508 -39.80 -3.72 18.58
CA ARG A 508 -39.84 -4.49 19.83
C ARG A 508 -40.81 -5.66 19.65
N GLY A 509 -40.35 -6.87 19.98
CA GLY A 509 -41.14 -8.11 19.85
C GLY A 509 -41.12 -8.79 18.49
N VAL A 510 -40.29 -8.35 17.54
CA VAL A 510 -40.31 -8.87 16.16
C VAL A 510 -39.03 -9.65 15.84
N LEU A 511 -39.16 -10.97 15.67
CA LEU A 511 -38.07 -11.91 15.38
C LEU A 511 -37.90 -12.10 13.86
N GLU A 512 -36.66 -11.93 13.38
CA GLU A 512 -36.30 -12.15 11.97
C GLU A 512 -35.10 -13.06 11.81
N ARG A 513 -35.02 -13.73 10.66
CA ARG A 513 -33.88 -14.59 10.32
C ARG A 513 -33.59 -14.50 8.85
N SER A 514 -32.35 -14.11 8.48
CA SER A 514 -31.92 -14.03 7.08
C SER A 514 -30.58 -14.73 6.82
N TYR A 515 -30.38 -15.24 5.61
CA TYR A 515 -29.11 -15.77 5.12
C TYR A 515 -28.53 -14.82 4.07
N LYS A 516 -27.22 -14.54 4.17
CA LYS A 516 -26.49 -13.76 3.15
C LYS A 516 -26.12 -14.67 1.98
N THR A 517 -26.67 -14.42 0.81
CA THR A 517 -26.35 -15.12 -0.45
C THR A 517 -25.69 -14.14 -1.43
N ALA A 518 -25.18 -14.66 -2.56
CA ALA A 518 -24.57 -13.83 -3.60
C ALA A 518 -25.56 -12.85 -4.25
N ALA A 519 -26.86 -13.18 -4.24
CA ALA A 519 -27.94 -12.38 -4.82
C ALA A 519 -28.58 -11.38 -3.83
N GLY A 520 -28.17 -11.37 -2.55
CA GLY A 520 -28.71 -10.48 -1.53
C GLY A 520 -28.98 -11.19 -0.19
N GLN A 521 -29.85 -10.60 0.64
CA GLN A 521 -30.34 -11.22 1.87
C GLN A 521 -31.60 -12.03 1.57
N PHE A 522 -31.57 -13.33 1.90
CA PHE A 522 -32.74 -14.20 1.83
C PHE A 522 -33.35 -14.35 3.23
N PHE A 523 -34.52 -13.75 3.45
CA PHE A 523 -35.24 -13.82 4.71
C PHE A 523 -36.06 -15.10 4.81
N VAL A 524 -35.78 -15.89 5.85
CA VAL A 524 -36.44 -17.17 6.18
C VAL A 524 -37.48 -17.00 7.27
N LEU A 525 -37.26 -16.09 8.22
CA LEU A 525 -38.29 -15.62 9.15
C LEU A 525 -38.41 -14.11 8.98
N ARG A 526 -39.64 -13.64 8.81
CA ARG A 526 -40.00 -12.27 8.49
C ARG A 526 -41.03 -11.80 9.50
N ARG A 527 -40.57 -10.91 10.37
CA ARG A 527 -41.35 -10.26 11.41
C ARG A 527 -42.24 -11.18 12.24
N ILE A 528 -41.66 -12.24 12.82
CA ILE A 528 -42.41 -13.14 13.69
C ILE A 528 -42.62 -12.46 15.05
N ASN A 529 -43.87 -12.11 15.36
CA ASN A 529 -44.30 -11.69 16.69
C ASN A 529 -45.13 -12.82 17.30
N LEU A 530 -44.62 -13.47 18.33
CA LEU A 530 -45.23 -14.67 18.90
C LEU A 530 -45.08 -14.68 20.43
N GLU A 531 -46.21 -14.71 21.13
CA GLU A 531 -46.26 -14.93 22.58
C GLU A 531 -46.84 -16.31 22.85
N ILE A 532 -46.19 -17.10 23.72
CA ILE A 532 -46.61 -18.45 24.11
C ILE A 532 -46.68 -18.48 25.63
N GLN A 533 -47.86 -18.78 26.18
CA GLN A 533 -48.03 -18.85 27.62
C GLN A 533 -47.51 -20.18 28.17
N GLN A 534 -47.15 -20.18 29.46
CA GLN A 534 -46.72 -21.40 30.13
C GLN A 534 -47.87 -22.42 30.15
N GLY A 535 -47.59 -23.67 29.77
CA GLY A 535 -48.60 -24.72 29.68
C GLY A 535 -49.46 -24.70 28.41
N GLU A 536 -49.18 -23.83 27.43
CA GLU A 536 -49.84 -23.92 26.12
C GLU A 536 -49.34 -25.10 25.29
N PHE A 537 -50.25 -25.70 24.52
CA PHE A 537 -49.92 -26.62 23.43
C PHE A 537 -50.27 -25.94 22.11
N ILE A 538 -49.28 -25.42 21.41
CA ILE A 538 -49.48 -24.75 20.12
C ILE A 538 -49.02 -25.63 18.94
N THR A 539 -49.73 -25.50 17.82
CA THR A 539 -49.39 -26.14 16.56
C THR A 539 -49.03 -25.10 15.51
N ILE A 540 -47.93 -25.31 14.78
CA ILE A 540 -47.47 -24.49 13.66
C ILE A 540 -47.67 -25.28 12.36
N MET A 541 -48.51 -24.75 11.46
CA MET A 541 -48.84 -25.35 10.16
C MET A 541 -48.45 -24.44 9.00
N GLY A 542 -48.28 -25.01 7.80
CA GLY A 542 -47.95 -24.26 6.59
C GLY A 542 -47.26 -25.13 5.53
N PRO A 543 -47.13 -24.65 4.28
CA PRO A 543 -46.48 -25.40 3.20
C PRO A 543 -44.99 -25.68 3.49
N SER A 544 -44.40 -26.64 2.77
CA SER A 544 -42.95 -26.90 2.86
C SER A 544 -42.18 -25.64 2.47
N GLY A 545 -41.09 -25.34 3.19
CA GLY A 545 -40.30 -24.11 2.98
C GLY A 545 -40.87 -22.83 3.63
N ALA A 546 -42.03 -22.88 4.30
CA ALA A 546 -42.65 -21.71 4.94
C ALA A 546 -41.87 -21.11 6.14
N GLY A 547 -40.77 -21.72 6.58
CA GLY A 547 -39.96 -21.27 7.72
C GLY A 547 -40.24 -21.99 9.05
N LYS A 548 -41.13 -22.98 9.09
CA LYS A 548 -41.56 -23.71 10.32
C LYS A 548 -40.39 -24.30 11.12
N SER A 549 -39.56 -25.14 10.51
CA SER A 549 -38.39 -25.73 11.17
C SER A 549 -37.34 -24.68 11.55
N SER A 550 -37.26 -23.59 10.80
CA SER A 550 -36.36 -22.47 11.16
C SER A 550 -36.85 -21.74 12.41
N LEU A 551 -38.17 -21.53 12.55
CA LEU A 551 -38.75 -20.98 13.78
C LEU A 551 -38.53 -21.92 14.97
N LEU A 552 -38.77 -23.23 14.81
CA LEU A 552 -38.47 -24.21 15.86
C LEU A 552 -37.00 -24.19 16.28
N ASN A 553 -36.06 -24.12 15.33
CA ASN A 553 -34.63 -24.06 15.64
C ASN A 553 -34.24 -22.81 16.42
N VAL A 554 -34.90 -21.67 16.16
CA VAL A 554 -34.69 -20.43 16.92
C VAL A 554 -35.29 -20.56 18.33
N LEU A 555 -36.51 -21.08 18.46
CA LEU A 555 -37.13 -21.35 19.78
C LEU A 555 -36.30 -22.33 20.61
N ALA A 556 -35.68 -23.32 19.95
CA ALA A 556 -34.80 -24.32 20.55
C ALA A 556 -33.41 -23.79 20.92
N LEU A 557 -33.08 -22.55 20.54
CA LEU A 557 -31.77 -21.94 20.74
C LEU A 557 -30.62 -22.66 20.01
N LEU A 558 -30.95 -23.40 18.93
CA LEU A 558 -29.99 -24.10 18.09
C LEU A 558 -29.42 -23.22 16.97
N ASP A 559 -30.25 -22.34 16.42
CA ASP A 559 -29.82 -21.27 15.51
C ASP A 559 -29.51 -20.03 16.32
N ASP A 560 -28.32 -19.42 16.19
CA ASP A 560 -27.87 -18.23 16.92
C ASP A 560 -27.84 -16.93 16.08
N ALA A 561 -28.36 -17.00 14.86
CA ALA A 561 -28.30 -15.95 13.85
C ALA A 561 -29.67 -15.31 13.56
N TRP A 562 -30.55 -15.27 14.56
CA TRP A 562 -31.77 -14.47 14.51
C TRP A 562 -31.51 -13.03 14.98
N ASP A 563 -32.31 -12.11 14.46
CA ASP A 563 -32.36 -10.72 14.89
C ASP A 563 -33.72 -10.47 15.59
N GLY A 564 -33.76 -9.55 16.54
CA GLY A 564 -34.95 -9.25 17.35
C GLY A 564 -34.87 -9.71 18.81
N GLU A 565 -35.97 -9.51 19.55
CA GLU A 565 -36.07 -9.88 20.96
C GLU A 565 -36.66 -11.28 21.12
N TYR A 566 -35.97 -12.14 21.89
CA TYR A 566 -36.51 -13.40 22.37
C TYR A 566 -36.37 -13.44 23.89
N TRP A 567 -37.51 -13.59 24.55
CA TRP A 567 -37.67 -13.81 25.97
C TRP A 567 -38.10 -15.25 26.22
N PHE A 568 -37.36 -15.96 27.05
CA PHE A 568 -37.77 -17.29 27.51
C PHE A 568 -38.10 -17.18 28.99
N ARG A 569 -39.40 -17.28 29.32
CA ARG A 569 -39.95 -16.86 30.62
C ARG A 569 -39.63 -15.37 30.87
N GLU A 570 -38.82 -15.05 31.87
CA GLU A 570 -38.39 -13.68 32.18
C GLU A 570 -36.93 -13.41 31.77
N GLU A 571 -36.27 -14.37 31.13
CA GLU A 571 -34.87 -14.24 30.78
C GLU A 571 -34.67 -13.72 29.34
N PRO A 572 -33.92 -12.62 29.13
CA PRO A 572 -33.67 -12.06 27.80
C PRO A 572 -32.61 -12.86 27.05
N VAL A 573 -33.05 -13.89 26.32
CA VAL A 573 -32.16 -14.81 25.60
C VAL A 573 -31.33 -14.09 24.52
N HIS A 574 -31.91 -13.07 23.90
CA HIS A 574 -31.23 -12.23 22.91
C HIS A 574 -29.96 -11.54 23.45
N GLN A 575 -29.86 -11.28 24.78
CA GLN A 575 -28.68 -10.67 25.42
C GLN A 575 -27.64 -11.70 25.91
N MET A 576 -28.02 -12.98 26.00
CA MET A 576 -27.14 -14.03 26.50
C MET A 576 -26.04 -14.39 25.51
N LYS A 577 -24.87 -14.76 26.04
CA LYS A 577 -23.78 -15.36 25.26
C LYS A 577 -24.15 -16.78 24.85
N ARG A 578 -23.58 -17.27 23.74
CA ARG A 578 -23.86 -18.62 23.20
C ARG A 578 -23.76 -19.75 24.23
N LYS A 579 -22.77 -19.70 25.14
CA LYS A 579 -22.64 -20.69 26.22
C LYS A 579 -23.83 -20.66 27.18
N GLN A 580 -24.25 -19.47 27.62
CA GLN A 580 -25.41 -19.28 28.50
C GLN A 580 -26.71 -19.76 27.84
N ARG A 581 -26.90 -19.49 26.54
CA ARG A 581 -28.05 -19.99 25.76
C ARG A 581 -28.07 -21.52 25.68
N ALA A 582 -26.92 -22.13 25.40
CA ALA A 582 -26.81 -23.60 25.35
C ALA A 582 -27.08 -24.22 26.72
N ASP A 583 -26.61 -23.61 27.81
CA ASP A 583 -26.86 -24.08 29.17
C ASP A 583 -28.35 -23.94 29.55
N LEU A 584 -29.01 -22.83 29.15
CA LEU A 584 -30.45 -22.62 29.29
C LEU A 584 -31.26 -23.68 28.53
N ALA A 585 -30.92 -23.91 27.26
CA ALA A 585 -31.58 -24.90 26.40
C ALA A 585 -31.47 -26.31 26.97
N LYS A 586 -30.25 -26.73 27.37
CA LYS A 586 -30.00 -28.06 27.94
C LYS A 586 -30.81 -28.35 29.21
N ARG A 587 -31.10 -27.31 30.02
CA ARG A 587 -31.83 -27.45 31.28
C ARG A 587 -33.34 -27.50 31.08
N ASN A 588 -33.86 -26.74 30.13
CA ASN A 588 -35.29 -26.41 30.04
C ASN A 588 -35.99 -26.87 28.76
N ILE A 589 -35.26 -27.14 27.67
CA ILE A 589 -35.86 -27.40 26.35
C ILE A 589 -35.63 -28.87 25.95
N GLY A 590 -36.71 -29.54 25.57
CA GLY A 590 -36.67 -30.84 24.89
C GLY A 590 -36.97 -30.62 23.41
N MET A 591 -36.29 -31.36 22.52
CA MET A 591 -36.52 -31.23 21.08
C MET A 591 -36.62 -32.58 20.38
N VAL A 592 -37.70 -32.77 19.63
CA VAL A 592 -37.92 -33.86 18.68
C VAL A 592 -37.69 -33.30 17.27
N PHE A 593 -36.74 -33.88 16.54
CA PHE A 593 -36.38 -33.46 15.18
C PHE A 593 -37.11 -34.31 14.13
N GLN A 594 -37.33 -33.74 12.95
CA GLN A 594 -37.95 -34.43 11.81
C GLN A 594 -37.08 -35.59 11.29
N SER A 595 -35.75 -35.39 11.23
CA SER A 595 -34.78 -36.48 11.10
C SER A 595 -34.25 -36.82 12.49
N TYR A 596 -34.15 -38.10 12.84
CA TYR A 596 -34.01 -38.59 14.22
C TYR A 596 -32.85 -37.97 15.02
N HIS A 597 -31.80 -37.47 14.35
CA HIS A 597 -30.60 -36.82 14.93
C HIS A 597 -30.09 -37.57 16.19
N LEU A 598 -30.11 -38.91 16.13
CA LEU A 598 -29.46 -39.74 17.13
C LEU A 598 -27.96 -39.74 16.87
N LEU A 599 -27.16 -39.91 17.92
CA LEU A 599 -25.73 -40.07 17.78
C LEU A 599 -25.45 -41.53 17.41
N ASP A 600 -24.99 -41.75 16.17
CA ASP A 600 -24.81 -43.09 15.58
C ASP A 600 -23.78 -43.95 16.33
N ASP A 601 -22.82 -43.30 17.00
CA ASP A 601 -21.77 -43.95 17.79
C ASP A 601 -22.24 -44.32 19.22
N LEU A 602 -23.47 -43.99 19.60
CA LEU A 602 -24.04 -44.27 20.94
C LEU A 602 -25.19 -45.26 20.86
N THR A 603 -25.32 -46.13 21.86
CA THR A 603 -26.46 -47.05 22.00
C THR A 603 -27.77 -46.29 22.27
N VAL A 604 -28.91 -46.97 22.16
CA VAL A 604 -30.24 -46.41 22.51
C VAL A 604 -30.25 -45.87 23.93
N ARG A 605 -29.74 -46.64 24.90
CA ARG A 605 -29.66 -46.22 26.30
C ARG A 605 -28.81 -44.96 26.47
N GLU A 606 -27.67 -44.87 25.81
CA GLU A 606 -26.76 -43.72 25.91
C GLU A 606 -27.33 -42.47 25.23
N ASN A 607 -28.05 -42.64 24.10
CA ASN A 607 -28.77 -41.55 23.46
C ASN A 607 -29.85 -40.97 24.38
N ILE A 608 -30.57 -41.83 25.14
CA ILE A 608 -31.61 -41.40 26.09
C ILE A 608 -31.00 -40.79 27.37
N ASP A 609 -29.85 -41.26 27.85
CA ASP A 609 -29.15 -40.69 29.02
C ASP A 609 -28.54 -39.30 28.74
N LEU A 610 -28.24 -38.99 27.47
CA LEU A 610 -27.51 -37.78 27.07
C LEU A 610 -28.05 -36.47 27.70
N PRO A 611 -29.37 -36.18 27.71
CA PRO A 611 -29.88 -34.95 28.33
C PRO A 611 -29.74 -34.94 29.86
N LEU A 612 -29.79 -36.11 30.50
CA LEU A 612 -29.62 -36.25 31.95
C LEU A 612 -28.16 -36.06 32.38
N SER A 613 -27.21 -36.41 31.52
CA SER A 613 -25.76 -36.26 31.80
C SER A 613 -25.33 -34.79 32.02
N TYR A 614 -26.11 -33.83 31.50
CA TYR A 614 -25.88 -32.40 31.67
C TYR A 614 -26.59 -31.80 32.89
N LYS A 615 -27.36 -32.60 33.64
CA LYS A 615 -28.00 -32.20 34.90
C LYS A 615 -27.19 -32.74 36.07
N ASP A 616 -27.26 -32.06 37.22
CA ASP A 616 -26.60 -32.48 38.48
C ASP A 616 -27.36 -33.66 39.13
N ILE A 617 -27.50 -34.77 38.40
CA ILE A 617 -28.20 -36.00 38.82
C ILE A 617 -27.18 -37.13 38.96
N ALA A 618 -27.19 -37.84 40.08
CA ALA A 618 -26.29 -38.95 40.34
C ALA A 618 -26.48 -40.09 39.30
N ASN A 619 -25.37 -40.73 38.88
CA ASN A 619 -25.39 -41.75 37.82
C ASN A 619 -26.41 -42.88 38.07
N LYS A 620 -26.51 -43.37 39.32
CA LYS A 620 -27.47 -44.42 39.70
C LYS A 620 -28.92 -44.01 39.47
N GLN A 621 -29.26 -42.75 39.74
CA GLN A 621 -30.61 -42.21 39.54
C GLN A 621 -30.90 -42.02 38.05
N ARG A 622 -29.91 -41.57 37.26
CA ARG A 622 -30.05 -41.46 35.80
C ARG A 622 -30.36 -42.81 35.14
N GLN A 623 -29.61 -43.87 35.53
CA GLN A 623 -29.86 -45.22 35.01
C GLN A 623 -31.28 -45.72 35.33
N GLY A 624 -31.81 -45.40 36.51
CA GLY A 624 -33.21 -45.68 36.86
C GLY A 624 -34.19 -44.97 35.93
N MET A 625 -34.04 -43.65 35.74
CA MET A 625 -34.89 -42.88 34.82
C MET A 625 -34.84 -43.38 33.38
N VAL A 626 -33.65 -43.79 32.91
CA VAL A 626 -33.49 -44.35 31.56
C VAL A 626 -34.20 -45.70 31.46
N ALA A 627 -34.11 -46.57 32.47
CA ALA A 627 -34.83 -47.84 32.50
C ALA A 627 -36.35 -47.63 32.46
N ASP A 628 -36.88 -46.73 33.28
CA ASP A 628 -38.31 -46.39 33.31
C ASP A 628 -38.77 -45.82 31.96
N THR A 629 -37.94 -45.00 31.32
CA THR A 629 -38.24 -44.44 30.00
C THR A 629 -38.23 -45.51 28.91
N LEU A 630 -37.25 -46.42 28.93
CA LEU A 630 -37.18 -47.54 27.99
C LEU A 630 -38.41 -48.45 28.10
N ASP A 631 -38.91 -48.66 29.32
CA ASP A 631 -40.12 -49.45 29.59
C ASP A 631 -41.38 -48.73 29.10
N ARG A 632 -41.53 -47.45 29.43
CA ARG A 632 -42.67 -46.62 28.99
C ARG A 632 -42.82 -46.57 27.46
N PHE A 633 -41.71 -46.55 26.73
CA PHE A 633 -41.71 -46.54 25.26
C PHE A 633 -41.60 -47.95 24.63
N GLN A 634 -41.67 -49.02 25.43
CA GLN A 634 -41.61 -50.42 24.98
C GLN A 634 -40.37 -50.76 24.14
N ILE A 635 -39.22 -50.17 24.47
CA ILE A 635 -37.94 -50.34 23.75
C ILE A 635 -36.82 -50.97 24.59
N VAL A 636 -37.14 -51.52 25.77
CA VAL A 636 -36.18 -52.16 26.69
C VAL A 636 -35.29 -53.20 26.02
N ALA A 637 -35.87 -54.05 25.16
CA ALA A 637 -35.15 -55.11 24.46
C ALA A 637 -34.08 -54.59 23.47
N LYS A 638 -34.07 -53.30 23.16
CA LYS A 638 -33.20 -52.64 22.17
C LYS A 638 -32.21 -51.67 22.78
N LYS A 639 -32.12 -51.63 24.11
CA LYS A 639 -31.33 -50.65 24.86
C LYS A 639 -29.84 -50.61 24.46
N ASP A 640 -29.28 -51.75 24.04
CA ASP A 640 -27.86 -51.92 23.69
C ASP A 640 -27.61 -51.89 22.17
N LEU A 641 -28.64 -51.63 21.36
CA LEU A 641 -28.51 -51.48 19.91
C LEU A 641 -28.07 -50.06 19.53
N PHE A 642 -27.38 -49.93 18.40
CA PHE A 642 -27.04 -48.65 17.77
C PHE A 642 -28.18 -48.15 16.86
N PRO A 643 -28.30 -46.84 16.61
CA PRO A 643 -29.34 -46.28 15.73
C PRO A 643 -29.45 -46.98 14.38
N SER A 644 -28.32 -47.30 13.73
CA SER A 644 -28.26 -48.01 12.44
C SER A 644 -28.93 -49.39 12.43
N GLN A 645 -29.19 -49.98 13.59
CA GLN A 645 -29.83 -51.30 13.77
C GLN A 645 -31.33 -51.20 14.08
N LEU A 646 -31.89 -49.99 14.12
CA LEU A 646 -33.31 -49.73 14.40
C LEU A 646 -34.07 -49.36 13.13
N SER A 647 -35.37 -49.66 13.09
CA SER A 647 -36.24 -49.11 12.04
C SER A 647 -36.48 -47.60 12.23
N GLY A 648 -36.87 -46.89 11.18
CA GLY A 648 -37.14 -45.44 11.27
C GLY A 648 -38.14 -45.07 12.37
N GLY A 649 -39.26 -45.79 12.48
CA GLY A 649 -40.23 -45.56 13.56
C GLY A 649 -39.65 -45.81 14.97
N GLN A 650 -38.73 -46.77 15.12
CA GLN A 650 -38.05 -47.01 16.40
C GLN A 650 -37.03 -45.92 16.72
N GLN A 651 -36.30 -45.42 15.71
CA GLN A 651 -35.44 -44.25 15.88
C GLN A 651 -36.25 -43.01 16.29
N GLN A 652 -37.46 -42.83 15.75
CA GLN A 652 -38.38 -41.76 16.17
C GLN A 652 -38.77 -41.89 17.64
N LEU A 653 -39.18 -43.09 18.08
CA LEU A 653 -39.55 -43.35 19.47
C LEU A 653 -38.38 -43.04 20.42
N VAL A 654 -37.15 -43.44 20.07
CA VAL A 654 -35.94 -43.10 20.84
C VAL A 654 -35.70 -41.60 20.87
N GLY A 655 -35.91 -40.90 19.75
CA GLY A 655 -35.81 -39.44 19.66
C GLY A 655 -36.82 -38.72 20.58
N VAL A 656 -38.06 -39.20 20.61
CA VAL A 656 -39.12 -38.68 21.50
C VAL A 656 -38.77 -38.97 22.96
N ALA A 657 -38.39 -40.20 23.30
CA ALA A 657 -37.96 -40.61 24.63
C ALA A 657 -36.82 -39.72 25.17
N ARG A 658 -35.79 -39.47 24.33
CA ARG A 658 -34.69 -38.56 24.65
C ARG A 658 -35.17 -37.14 24.90
N ALA A 659 -36.13 -36.63 24.14
CA ALA A 659 -36.62 -35.26 24.30
C ALA A 659 -37.38 -35.05 25.62
N VAL A 660 -38.10 -36.07 26.11
CA VAL A 660 -39.01 -35.96 27.26
C VAL A 660 -38.42 -36.44 28.59
N ILE A 661 -37.40 -37.31 28.59
CA ILE A 661 -36.87 -37.95 29.82
C ILE A 661 -36.46 -36.96 30.91
N HIS A 662 -35.97 -35.79 30.54
CA HIS A 662 -35.48 -34.80 31.49
C HIS A 662 -36.56 -33.83 32.01
N LYS A 663 -37.83 -34.06 31.64
CA LYS A 663 -39.00 -33.22 31.97
C LYS A 663 -38.77 -31.75 31.59
N PRO A 664 -38.72 -31.43 30.29
CA PRO A 664 -38.50 -30.06 29.83
C PRO A 664 -39.64 -29.12 30.25
N ALA A 665 -39.32 -27.84 30.43
CA ALA A 665 -40.33 -26.79 30.55
C ALA A 665 -40.98 -26.46 29.20
N LEU A 666 -40.22 -26.60 28.11
CA LEU A 666 -40.65 -26.39 26.73
C LEU A 666 -40.26 -27.61 25.88
N LEU A 667 -41.26 -28.28 25.29
CA LEU A 667 -41.06 -29.36 24.34
C LEU A 667 -41.32 -28.84 22.92
N LEU A 668 -40.31 -28.92 22.06
CA LEU A 668 -40.37 -28.54 20.66
C LEU A 668 -40.40 -29.79 19.79
N ALA A 669 -41.35 -29.90 18.88
CA ALA A 669 -41.54 -31.11 18.08
C ALA A 669 -41.71 -30.79 16.60
N ASP A 670 -40.70 -31.11 15.78
CA ASP A 670 -40.77 -30.97 14.33
C ASP A 670 -41.24 -32.29 13.68
N GLU A 671 -42.51 -32.33 13.27
CA GLU A 671 -43.18 -33.51 12.72
C GLU A 671 -42.97 -34.80 13.54
N PRO A 672 -43.34 -34.80 14.85
CA PRO A 672 -42.98 -35.86 15.79
C PRO A 672 -43.48 -37.26 15.41
N THR A 673 -44.50 -37.36 14.56
CA THR A 673 -45.14 -38.61 14.15
C THR A 673 -44.89 -39.01 12.69
N GLY A 674 -44.06 -38.27 11.94
CA GLY A 674 -43.94 -38.42 10.47
C GLY A 674 -43.51 -39.82 9.99
N ASN A 675 -42.81 -40.58 10.84
CA ASN A 675 -42.28 -41.91 10.53
C ASN A 675 -42.92 -43.04 11.39
N LEU A 676 -44.05 -42.78 12.04
CA LEU A 676 -44.75 -43.73 12.93
C LEU A 676 -46.02 -44.28 12.28
N HIS A 677 -46.37 -45.52 12.64
CA HIS A 677 -47.70 -46.06 12.33
C HIS A 677 -48.79 -45.26 13.06
N SER A 678 -50.02 -45.24 12.54
CA SER A 678 -51.12 -44.42 13.08
C SER A 678 -51.44 -44.70 14.55
N SER A 679 -51.33 -45.95 15.02
CA SER A 679 -51.51 -46.30 16.43
C SER A 679 -50.40 -45.70 17.31
N GLN A 680 -49.13 -45.83 16.91
CA GLN A 680 -47.98 -45.26 17.61
C GLN A 680 -48.00 -43.73 17.60
N ALA A 681 -48.39 -43.12 16.47
CA ALA A 681 -48.56 -41.68 16.37
C ALA A 681 -49.59 -41.17 17.39
N LYS A 682 -50.72 -41.88 17.56
CA LYS A 682 -51.75 -41.55 18.55
C LYS A 682 -51.22 -41.65 19.98
N GLU A 683 -50.48 -42.71 20.32
CA GLU A 683 -49.86 -42.87 21.64
C GLU A 683 -48.89 -41.72 21.96
N ILE A 684 -48.09 -41.26 20.99
CA ILE A 684 -47.17 -40.13 21.18
C ILE A 684 -47.94 -38.81 21.37
N MET A 685 -49.03 -38.58 20.63
CA MET A 685 -49.85 -37.38 20.81
C MET A 685 -50.59 -37.39 22.16
N GLU A 686 -51.06 -38.56 22.62
CA GLU A 686 -51.65 -38.72 23.96
C GLU A 686 -50.61 -38.45 25.05
N LEU A 687 -49.38 -38.95 24.89
CA LEU A 687 -48.26 -38.64 25.77
C LEU A 687 -47.96 -37.13 25.83
N PHE A 688 -47.95 -36.44 24.69
CA PHE A 688 -47.75 -34.98 24.66
C PHE A 688 -48.87 -34.26 25.39
N ARG A 689 -50.13 -34.71 25.23
CA ARG A 689 -51.27 -34.16 25.99
C ARG A 689 -51.12 -34.38 27.49
N GLU A 690 -50.68 -35.55 27.94
CA GLU A 690 -50.40 -35.83 29.36
C GLU A 690 -49.30 -34.90 29.91
N LEU A 691 -48.19 -34.73 29.16
CA LEU A 691 -47.10 -33.85 29.56
C LEU A 691 -47.54 -32.38 29.64
N ASN A 692 -48.41 -31.97 28.71
CA ASN A 692 -48.99 -30.63 28.71
C ASN A 692 -49.91 -30.39 29.91
N GLN A 693 -50.78 -31.36 30.25
CA GLN A 693 -51.61 -31.32 31.46
C GLN A 693 -50.79 -31.29 32.76
N GLN A 694 -49.55 -31.81 32.73
CA GLN A 694 -48.58 -31.70 33.82
C GLN A 694 -47.83 -30.35 33.85
N GLY A 695 -48.16 -29.42 32.95
CA GLY A 695 -47.61 -28.06 32.91
C GLY A 695 -46.46 -27.83 31.91
N THR A 696 -46.16 -28.79 31.03
CA THR A 696 -45.15 -28.62 29.97
C THR A 696 -45.71 -27.78 28.82
N THR A 697 -45.04 -26.70 28.41
CA THR A 697 -45.41 -25.99 27.17
C THR A 697 -44.95 -26.81 25.97
N ILE A 698 -45.82 -26.99 24.97
CA ILE A 698 -45.50 -27.78 23.76
C ILE A 698 -45.69 -26.92 22.51
N VAL A 699 -44.70 -26.95 21.62
CA VAL A 699 -44.78 -26.33 20.29
C VAL A 699 -44.52 -27.41 19.25
N GLN A 700 -45.53 -27.72 18.45
CA GLN A 700 -45.44 -28.76 17.45
C GLN A 700 -45.55 -28.18 16.04
N VAL A 701 -44.72 -28.65 15.12
CA VAL A 701 -44.90 -28.47 13.68
C VAL A 701 -45.49 -29.75 13.09
N THR A 702 -46.56 -29.62 12.33
CA THR A 702 -47.16 -30.76 11.62
C THR A 702 -47.90 -30.32 10.36
N HIS A 703 -48.04 -31.24 9.41
CA HIS A 703 -48.92 -31.10 8.25
C HIS A 703 -50.24 -31.88 8.42
N SER A 704 -50.41 -32.62 9.52
CA SER A 704 -51.61 -33.41 9.81
C SER A 704 -52.62 -32.60 10.62
N GLU A 705 -53.81 -32.38 10.07
CA GLU A 705 -54.92 -31.71 10.79
C GLU A 705 -55.33 -32.49 12.05
N ALA A 706 -55.32 -33.83 12.00
CA ALA A 706 -55.63 -34.67 13.14
C ALA A 706 -54.65 -34.48 14.31
N ASN A 707 -53.37 -34.22 14.01
CA ASN A 707 -52.38 -33.90 15.04
C ASN A 707 -52.48 -32.44 15.51
N ALA A 708 -52.86 -31.53 14.61
CA ALA A 708 -53.05 -30.13 14.95
C ALA A 708 -54.18 -29.91 15.97
N ALA A 709 -55.22 -30.75 15.92
CA ALA A 709 -56.36 -30.73 16.83
C ALA A 709 -56.00 -30.96 18.32
N TYR A 710 -54.80 -31.51 18.62
CA TYR A 710 -54.32 -31.63 20.00
C TYR A 710 -53.85 -30.29 20.60
N GLY A 711 -53.54 -29.30 19.76
CA GLY A 711 -53.12 -27.98 20.19
C GLY A 711 -54.31 -27.09 20.56
N SER A 712 -54.15 -26.31 21.62
CA SER A 712 -55.08 -25.23 22.01
C SER A 712 -55.00 -24.02 21.07
N ARG A 713 -53.94 -23.90 20.26
CA ARG A 713 -53.74 -22.79 19.33
C ARG A 713 -53.05 -23.27 18.05
N THR A 714 -53.51 -22.81 16.89
CA THR A 714 -52.90 -23.12 15.59
C THR A 714 -52.40 -21.85 14.90
N ILE A 715 -51.10 -21.83 14.59
CA ILE A 715 -50.41 -20.75 13.90
C ILE A 715 -50.13 -21.17 12.47
N GLN A 716 -50.55 -20.36 11.50
CA GLN A 716 -50.30 -20.62 10.09
C GLN A 716 -49.13 -19.78 9.57
N MET A 717 -48.12 -20.41 8.97
CA MET A 717 -46.95 -19.76 8.40
C MET A 717 -46.90 -19.87 6.88
N ARG A 718 -46.41 -18.83 6.21
CA ARG A 718 -46.15 -18.82 4.77
C ARG A 718 -44.99 -17.89 4.42
N ASP A 719 -44.02 -18.38 3.64
CA ASP A 719 -42.87 -17.61 3.15
C ASP A 719 -42.12 -16.81 4.24
N GLY A 720 -42.03 -17.39 5.45
CA GLY A 720 -41.40 -16.79 6.61
C GLY A 720 -42.27 -15.82 7.41
N TRP A 721 -43.50 -15.54 6.98
CA TRP A 721 -44.49 -14.72 7.70
C TRP A 721 -45.44 -15.58 8.53
N MET A 722 -45.90 -15.03 9.65
CA MET A 722 -47.08 -15.53 10.36
C MET A 722 -48.34 -14.96 9.70
N MET A 723 -49.22 -15.83 9.20
CA MET A 723 -50.43 -15.46 8.47
C MET A 723 -51.66 -15.36 9.39
N SER A 724 -51.77 -16.29 10.33
CA SER A 724 -52.87 -16.33 11.29
C SER A 724 -52.44 -17.02 12.57
N ASP A 725 -53.13 -16.68 13.66
CA ASP A 725 -52.99 -17.28 14.97
C ASP A 725 -54.39 -17.52 15.52
N THR A 726 -54.86 -18.78 15.49
CA THR A 726 -56.25 -19.15 15.76
C THR A 726 -56.33 -20.04 16.99
N ALA A 727 -57.06 -19.61 18.01
CA ALA A 727 -57.36 -20.44 19.18
C ALA A 727 -58.33 -21.56 18.81
N ASN A 728 -58.13 -22.74 19.39
CA ASN A 728 -59.05 -23.87 19.29
C ASN A 728 -60.12 -23.71 20.39
N PRO A 729 -61.38 -23.39 20.05
CA PRO A 729 -62.42 -23.07 21.04
C PRO A 729 -62.79 -24.27 21.94
N GLU A 730 -62.44 -25.50 21.55
CA GLU A 730 -62.72 -26.71 22.32
C GLU A 730 -61.66 -27.04 23.39
N LEU A 731 -60.54 -26.32 23.41
CA LEU A 731 -59.41 -26.58 24.31
C LEU A 731 -58.99 -25.29 25.04
N GLN A 732 -59.28 -25.21 26.35
CA GLN A 732 -58.79 -24.11 27.19
C GLN A 732 -57.33 -24.36 27.64
N PRO A 733 -56.46 -23.33 27.65
CA PRO A 733 -55.12 -23.45 28.20
C PRO A 733 -55.16 -23.78 29.70
N TYR A 734 -54.13 -24.47 30.18
CA TYR A 734 -54.00 -24.88 31.59
C TYR A 734 -53.96 -23.65 32.51
N GLU A 735 -55.01 -23.41 33.30
CA GLU A 735 -54.98 -22.42 34.39
C GLU A 735 -54.20 -22.99 35.57
N ALA A 736 -52.98 -22.50 35.79
CA ALA A 736 -52.24 -22.80 37.00
C ALA A 736 -53.01 -22.24 38.20
N VAL A 737 -53.45 -23.14 39.10
CA VAL A 737 -53.99 -22.77 40.41
C VAL A 737 -52.92 -21.93 41.12
N LYS A 738 -53.17 -20.62 41.27
CA LYS A 738 -52.35 -19.76 42.14
C LYS A 738 -52.50 -20.28 43.56
N GLN A 739 -51.46 -20.94 44.07
CA GLN A 739 -51.20 -21.09 45.51
C GLN A 739 -50.09 -20.14 45.92
#